data_AF-A0A8T2KXH1-F1
#
_entry.id   AF-A0A8T2KXH1-F1
#
_cell.length_a   1.000
_cell.length_b   1.000
_cell.length_c   1.000
_cell.angle_alpha   90.00
_cell.angle_beta   90.00
_cell.angle_gamma   90.00
#
_symmetry.space_group_name_H-M   'P 1'
#
loop_
_entity.id
_entity.type
_entity.pdbx_description
1 polymer ?
#
loop_
_entity_poly.entity_id
_entity_poly.type
_entity_poly.pdbx_seq_one_letter_code
_entity_poly.pdbx_strand_id
1 'polypeptide(L)'
;MNLLISIVVLGLCHTLNYPTASGSVEEGLGRPFILDSIDEAKKLVDEAYLYSRQESLARVRKDTYIKPSDKLRLLKQPSRKTRSAVRAADYLEQTLRIIADKTRHAHKRSINATELISPNELRMIERLTGCAAQVQPPSCRTTPNVNKYRTANSVCNNRKNPLLGAANTPLASWLPTIYEDGISQPVGWNPGRLHNGVSLPLVRLVSNQILSMQDADAKGDSEYTHLVTFFGQWNDHDLSFTPFSPSIRSFSSGIDCDASCEQSEPCFPIRIPNGDPRISRNSCIPVFRSAPTCGSGNTAFMFGGTPNVRQQINSLTAFLDVGQLYGSDQGLARELRDLSNDKGRLLVNDRFQDNGRDLLPFTKVASNMCSTRNRILNTTGLPEVPCFIAGDVRVDENIALTSLHTLFMREHNRLADILRVLNPHWSSETLYQEARKIMGAYHQIIVIRDYLPHIVGPDAIKKLLGPYPGYNPNIDPSIANVFATAAYRFAHVTIQPLVFRVDENFENHPKFPSVPLYEAFFSPWRVVFEGGIDPLIRGLISRPAKLNQQNHMLVNALRERLFAFTSHIALDLASLNMQRSRDHGLQGYTAWRKFCNLSEPRNQAELATVLNNTDLARRLLEHYKTPANIDVWLAGIAEPFVPGGRVGPLFSCLIGTQFQKIRLGDRLWWENRGVFTKRQRDSLITMSLARIICDNTGLKKVPADPFRLKANKAEFVECSSIAEIDFTPWIDSGKEKAPERLQVICPRGSQGINGPPGPPGPPGPGSNSTAQKSAFSMKLGSASLLPIKKLIFRDAVFNSFNDYSTQTGEFTCRVPGLYEFVFSLSSPRSAGIVSLMCNSTAVLSSVPSSQSPGRITYSGQTILWLPQGTRVSLEASLSSRGLSSESSFNGHMLFTA
;
A
#
# COMPACT_ATOMS: atom_id res chain seq x y z
N MET A 1 -17.13 -46.77 65.83
CA MET A 1 -16.72 -45.36 66.00
C MET A 1 -16.37 -44.81 64.62
N ASN A 2 -17.34 -44.07 64.09
CA ASN A 2 -17.46 -43.29 62.86
C ASN A 2 -16.28 -43.05 61.89
N LEU A 3 -16.65 -43.30 60.63
CA LEU A 3 -16.23 -42.71 59.34
C LEU A 3 -14.85 -43.07 58.76
N LEU A 4 -14.79 -44.24 58.14
CA LEU A 4 -13.88 -44.62 57.04
C LEU A 4 -14.63 -45.66 56.19
N ILE A 5 -15.14 -45.26 55.02
CA ILE A 5 -15.82 -46.20 54.09
C ILE A 5 -15.23 -46.03 52.70
N SER A 6 -14.20 -46.86 52.47
CA SER A 6 -13.90 -47.48 51.19
C SER A 6 -14.89 -48.63 51.00
N ILE A 7 -15.55 -48.76 49.83
CA ILE A 7 -16.18 -50.03 49.46
C ILE A 7 -15.77 -50.42 48.05
N VAL A 8 -14.97 -51.48 48.07
CA VAL A 8 -14.52 -52.35 46.99
C VAL A 8 -15.66 -53.34 46.68
N VAL A 9 -15.99 -53.40 45.39
CA VAL A 9 -16.26 -54.59 44.56
C VAL A 9 -17.25 -55.63 45.09
N LEU A 10 -18.28 -55.91 44.29
CA LEU A 10 -18.62 -57.25 43.76
C LEU A 10 -19.91 -57.18 42.92
N GLY A 11 -19.90 -57.70 41.69
CA GLY A 11 -21.15 -58.07 41.02
C GLY A 11 -21.17 -58.04 39.49
N LEU A 12 -20.68 -59.13 38.89
CA LEU A 12 -21.22 -59.82 37.70
C LEU A 12 -21.05 -59.23 36.29
N CYS A 13 -20.28 -59.99 35.50
CA CYS A 13 -20.13 -59.93 34.05
C CYS A 13 -21.45 -60.11 33.31
N HIS A 14 -21.87 -59.07 32.57
CA HIS A 14 -22.51 -59.23 31.28
C HIS A 14 -21.57 -58.69 30.19
N THR A 15 -21.48 -59.45 29.11
CA THR A 15 -20.52 -59.36 28.03
C THR A 15 -20.64 -58.07 27.21
N LEU A 16 -19.47 -57.50 26.91
CA LEU A 16 -19.23 -56.31 26.10
C LEU A 16 -19.87 -56.38 24.71
N ASN A 17 -20.87 -55.52 24.48
CA ASN A 17 -21.18 -54.94 23.17
C ASN A 17 -21.14 -53.42 23.35
N TYR A 18 -20.17 -52.76 22.70
CA TYR A 18 -20.05 -51.31 22.64
C TYR A 18 -21.32 -50.67 22.05
N PRO A 19 -21.93 -49.66 22.71
CA PRO A 19 -22.54 -48.56 22.01
C PRO A 19 -21.48 -47.47 21.86
N THR A 20 -20.98 -47.33 20.63
CA THR A 20 -20.41 -46.08 20.15
C THR A 20 -21.41 -44.95 20.41
N ALA A 21 -21.16 -44.13 21.44
CA ALA A 21 -21.81 -42.82 21.56
C ALA A 21 -21.17 -41.88 20.53
N SER A 22 -21.54 -42.06 19.27
CA SER A 22 -21.42 -41.04 18.24
C SER A 22 -22.52 -40.00 18.46
N GLY A 23 -22.15 -38.72 18.45
CA GLY A 23 -23.07 -37.65 18.06
C GLY A 23 -23.50 -36.70 19.16
N SER A 24 -22.57 -35.88 19.67
CA SER A 24 -22.91 -34.48 19.93
C SER A 24 -22.70 -33.71 18.62
N VAL A 25 -23.77 -33.57 17.84
CA VAL A 25 -23.80 -32.58 16.75
C VAL A 25 -23.73 -31.21 17.43
N GLU A 26 -22.64 -30.47 17.23
CA GLU A 26 -22.59 -29.05 17.59
C GLU A 26 -23.77 -28.34 16.88
N GLU A 27 -24.80 -27.92 17.62
CA GLU A 27 -25.90 -27.11 17.10
C GLU A 27 -25.37 -25.72 16.73
N GLY A 28 -24.84 -25.59 15.52
CA GLY A 28 -24.53 -24.30 14.90
C GLY A 28 -25.79 -23.57 14.42
N LEU A 29 -25.65 -22.28 14.07
CA LEU A 29 -26.75 -21.43 13.56
C LEU A 29 -27.41 -21.97 12.28
N GLY A 30 -26.75 -22.90 11.59
CA GLY A 30 -27.25 -23.58 10.41
C GLY A 30 -26.74 -22.92 9.14
N ARG A 31 -26.28 -23.74 8.21
CA ARG A 31 -25.67 -23.29 6.95
C ARG A 31 -26.52 -22.27 6.16
N PRO A 32 -27.85 -22.42 5.99
CA PRO A 32 -28.65 -21.43 5.26
C PRO A 32 -28.59 -20.04 5.90
N PHE A 33 -28.75 -19.95 7.22
CA PHE A 33 -28.72 -18.69 7.96
C PHE A 33 -27.37 -17.95 7.80
N ILE A 34 -26.26 -18.69 7.82
CA ILE A 34 -24.92 -18.15 7.63
C ILE A 34 -24.73 -17.64 6.20
N LEU A 35 -25.14 -18.42 5.19
CA LEU A 35 -25.04 -18.02 3.78
C LEU A 35 -25.87 -16.77 3.49
N ASP A 36 -27.10 -16.71 3.99
CA ASP A 36 -27.98 -15.55 3.83
C ASP A 36 -27.37 -14.29 4.47
N SER A 37 -26.75 -14.43 5.64
CA SER A 37 -26.08 -13.32 6.33
C SER A 37 -24.83 -12.83 5.59
N ILE A 38 -24.06 -13.75 4.97
CA ILE A 38 -22.90 -13.41 4.13
C ILE A 38 -23.35 -12.67 2.87
N ASP A 39 -24.39 -13.17 2.19
CA ASP A 39 -24.89 -12.57 0.95
C ASP A 39 -25.48 -11.17 1.19
N GLU A 40 -26.19 -10.99 2.31
CA GLU A 40 -26.65 -9.68 2.77
C GLU A 40 -25.49 -8.73 3.07
N ALA A 41 -24.46 -9.19 3.79
CA ALA A 41 -23.27 -8.39 4.08
C ALA A 41 -22.53 -7.97 2.81
N LYS A 42 -22.35 -8.89 1.86
CA LYS A 42 -21.70 -8.62 0.57
C LYS A 42 -22.45 -7.59 -0.22
N LYS A 43 -23.77 -7.74 -0.33
CA LYS A 43 -24.64 -6.77 -1.01
C LYS A 43 -24.50 -5.38 -0.39
N LEU A 44 -24.60 -5.30 0.94
CA LEU A 44 -24.49 -4.03 1.67
C LEU A 44 -23.14 -3.33 1.43
N VAL A 45 -22.03 -4.07 1.54
CA VAL A 45 -20.68 -3.51 1.32
C VAL A 45 -20.47 -3.13 -0.14
N ASP A 46 -20.93 -3.95 -1.09
CA ASP A 46 -20.77 -3.68 -2.51
C ASP A 46 -21.58 -2.48 -3.00
N GLU A 47 -22.82 -2.34 -2.53
CA GLU A 47 -23.66 -1.16 -2.79
C GLU A 47 -23.03 0.10 -2.19
N ALA A 48 -22.57 0.06 -0.94
CA ALA A 48 -21.90 1.18 -0.29
C ALA A 48 -20.62 1.59 -1.02
N TYR A 49 -19.80 0.62 -1.47
CA TYR A 49 -18.58 0.88 -2.22
C TYR A 49 -18.87 1.43 -3.61
N LEU A 50 -19.88 0.89 -4.30
CA LEU A 50 -20.28 1.36 -5.62
C LEU A 50 -20.75 2.82 -5.55
N TYR A 51 -21.65 3.11 -4.61
CA TYR A 51 -22.10 4.47 -4.31
C TYR A 51 -20.91 5.39 -4.01
N SER A 52 -20.06 4.98 -3.06
CA SER A 52 -18.90 5.76 -2.63
C SER A 52 -17.95 6.09 -3.78
N ARG A 53 -17.70 5.12 -4.66
CA ARG A 53 -16.85 5.30 -5.84
C ARG A 53 -17.50 6.22 -6.88
N GLN A 54 -18.78 6.02 -7.18
CA GLN A 54 -19.53 6.85 -8.13
C GLN A 54 -19.56 8.31 -7.67
N GLU A 55 -19.87 8.54 -6.40
CA GLU A 55 -19.87 9.88 -5.81
C GLU A 55 -18.48 10.51 -5.81
N SER A 56 -17.43 9.78 -5.40
CA SER A 56 -16.05 10.30 -5.44
C SER A 56 -15.68 10.76 -6.84
N LEU A 57 -15.94 9.91 -7.84
CA LEU A 57 -15.61 10.19 -9.23
C LEU A 57 -16.46 11.32 -9.79
N ALA A 58 -17.74 11.40 -9.42
CA ALA A 58 -18.62 12.49 -9.83
C ALA A 58 -18.09 13.83 -9.29
N ARG A 59 -17.78 13.92 -7.99
CA ARG A 59 -17.22 15.12 -7.35
C ARG A 59 -15.93 15.58 -8.05
N VAL A 60 -15.01 14.66 -8.38
CA VAL A 60 -13.72 15.07 -8.98
C VAL A 60 -13.71 15.18 -10.50
N ARG A 61 -14.79 14.81 -11.19
CA ARG A 61 -14.92 14.95 -12.66
C ARG A 61 -15.82 16.11 -13.08
N LYS A 62 -16.91 16.35 -12.34
CA LYS A 62 -17.90 17.38 -12.67
C LYS A 62 -17.52 18.74 -12.10
N ASP A 63 -16.96 18.77 -10.90
CA ASP A 63 -16.80 20.04 -10.21
C ASP A 63 -15.61 20.82 -10.79
N THR A 64 -15.92 21.99 -11.35
CA THR A 64 -15.55 23.24 -10.68
C THR A 64 -14.42 23.09 -9.67
N TYR A 65 -14.84 22.69 -8.47
CA TYR A 65 -14.27 22.88 -7.15
C TYR A 65 -14.22 21.53 -6.41
N ILE A 66 -13.02 21.05 -6.12
CA ILE A 66 -12.82 19.80 -5.37
C ILE A 66 -12.55 20.15 -3.90
N LYS A 67 -13.30 19.60 -2.95
CA LYS A 67 -13.05 19.88 -1.53
C LYS A 67 -11.72 19.25 -1.05
N PRO A 68 -11.03 19.84 -0.06
CA PRO A 68 -9.88 19.25 0.63
C PRO A 68 -10.12 17.83 1.13
N SER A 69 -11.31 17.55 1.66
CA SER A 69 -11.69 16.20 2.12
C SER A 69 -11.80 15.21 0.96
N ASP A 70 -12.33 15.63 -0.20
CA ASP A 70 -12.39 14.79 -1.40
C ASP A 70 -10.99 14.45 -1.94
N LYS A 71 -10.05 15.43 -1.93
CA LYS A 71 -8.65 15.21 -2.31
C LYS A 71 -7.97 14.21 -1.37
N LEU A 72 -8.04 14.44 -0.06
CA LEU A 72 -7.45 13.54 0.93
C LEU A 72 -8.06 12.14 0.82
N ARG A 73 -9.38 12.06 0.61
CA ARG A 73 -10.08 10.80 0.44
C ARG A 73 -9.58 10.04 -0.78
N LEU A 74 -9.53 10.66 -1.95
CA LEU A 74 -9.00 10.03 -3.18
C LEU A 74 -7.56 9.56 -3.00
N LEU A 75 -6.73 10.41 -2.40
CA LEU A 75 -5.34 10.08 -2.07
C LEU A 75 -5.25 8.84 -1.17
N LYS A 76 -6.21 8.66 -0.25
CA LYS A 76 -6.26 7.58 0.74
C LYS A 76 -7.18 6.40 0.33
N GLN A 77 -7.72 6.38 -0.88
CA GLN A 77 -8.55 5.26 -1.35
C GLN A 77 -7.70 4.02 -1.62
N PRO A 78 -8.12 2.83 -1.18
CA PRO A 78 -7.42 1.61 -1.53
C PRO A 78 -7.59 1.27 -3.01
N SER A 79 -6.51 0.77 -3.61
CA SER A 79 -6.45 0.38 -5.01
C SER A 79 -6.05 -1.09 -5.16
N ARG A 80 -6.33 -1.68 -6.33
CA ARG A 80 -5.88 -3.03 -6.71
C ARG A 80 -6.08 -4.09 -5.61
N LYS A 81 -5.02 -4.83 -5.24
CA LYS A 81 -5.07 -5.89 -4.22
C LYS A 81 -5.42 -5.37 -2.83
N THR A 82 -5.01 -4.14 -2.48
CA THR A 82 -5.41 -3.50 -1.21
C THR A 82 -6.94 -3.34 -1.15
N ARG A 83 -7.58 -2.95 -2.25
CA ARG A 83 -9.05 -2.85 -2.29
C ARG A 83 -9.71 -4.20 -2.03
N SER A 84 -9.17 -5.28 -2.60
CA SER A 84 -9.66 -6.64 -2.35
C SER A 84 -9.47 -7.05 -0.90
N ALA A 85 -8.33 -6.76 -0.29
CA ALA A 85 -8.04 -7.07 1.12
C ALA A 85 -8.99 -6.33 2.08
N VAL A 86 -9.18 -5.03 1.88
CA VAL A 86 -10.07 -4.21 2.71
C VAL A 86 -11.53 -4.62 2.53
N ARG A 87 -11.96 -4.89 1.30
CA ARG A 87 -13.32 -5.37 1.02
C ARG A 87 -13.61 -6.71 1.71
N ALA A 88 -12.65 -7.63 1.72
CA ALA A 88 -12.80 -8.91 2.41
C ALA A 88 -12.98 -8.70 3.93
N ALA A 89 -12.20 -7.79 4.53
CA ALA A 89 -12.34 -7.43 5.95
C ALA A 89 -13.73 -6.84 6.25
N ASP A 90 -14.21 -5.91 5.41
CA ASP A 90 -15.54 -5.31 5.58
C ASP A 90 -16.67 -6.34 5.40
N TYR A 91 -16.57 -7.27 4.43
CA TYR A 91 -17.54 -8.37 4.30
C TYR A 91 -17.62 -9.21 5.57
N LEU A 92 -16.47 -9.54 6.16
CA LEU A 92 -16.42 -10.31 7.38
C LEU A 92 -17.03 -9.54 8.56
N GLU A 93 -16.64 -8.28 8.75
CA GLU A 93 -17.18 -7.44 9.83
C GLU A 93 -18.70 -7.26 9.71
N GLN A 94 -19.21 -6.98 8.51
CA GLN A 94 -20.66 -6.83 8.31
C GLN A 94 -21.43 -8.15 8.46
N THR A 95 -20.83 -9.28 8.06
CA THR A 95 -21.44 -10.60 8.28
C THR A 95 -21.64 -10.85 9.77
N LEU A 96 -20.63 -10.57 10.60
CA LEU A 96 -20.71 -10.78 12.05
C LEU A 96 -21.71 -9.83 12.71
N ARG A 97 -21.77 -8.58 12.26
CA ARG A 97 -22.80 -7.64 12.71
C ARG A 97 -24.20 -8.15 12.41
N ILE A 98 -24.46 -8.59 11.18
CA ILE A 98 -25.79 -9.10 10.77
C ILE A 98 -26.17 -10.35 11.57
N ILE A 99 -25.23 -11.28 11.78
CA ILE A 99 -25.47 -12.45 12.64
C ILE A 99 -25.80 -12.01 14.06
N ALA A 100 -25.05 -11.08 14.64
CA ALA A 100 -25.30 -10.55 15.99
C ALA A 100 -26.70 -9.90 16.10
N ASP A 101 -27.07 -9.08 15.12
CA ASP A 101 -28.35 -8.37 15.12
C ASP A 101 -29.52 -9.37 14.99
N LYS A 102 -29.44 -10.32 14.05
CA LYS A 102 -30.47 -11.35 13.85
C LYS A 102 -30.62 -12.28 15.06
N THR A 103 -29.52 -12.69 15.68
CA THR A 103 -29.54 -13.59 16.86
C THR A 103 -30.05 -12.89 18.12
N ARG A 104 -29.71 -11.60 18.33
CA ARG A 104 -30.27 -10.78 19.43
C ARG A 104 -31.78 -10.66 19.32
N HIS A 105 -32.31 -10.44 18.11
CA HIS A 105 -33.77 -10.40 17.88
C HIS A 105 -34.45 -11.74 18.19
N ALA A 106 -33.80 -12.87 17.91
CA ALA A 106 -34.34 -14.20 18.19
C ALA A 106 -34.29 -14.57 19.68
N HIS A 107 -33.22 -14.24 20.41
CA HIS A 107 -33.00 -14.73 21.78
C HIS A 107 -33.35 -13.73 22.91
N LYS A 108 -33.76 -12.49 22.59
CA LYS A 108 -34.11 -11.42 23.56
C LYS A 108 -33.06 -11.20 24.67
N ARG A 109 -31.81 -11.61 24.45
CA ARG A 109 -30.64 -11.42 25.33
C ARG A 109 -29.42 -11.04 24.46
N SER A 110 -28.46 -10.32 25.04
CA SER A 110 -27.19 -9.99 24.38
C SER A 110 -26.29 -11.23 24.39
N ILE A 111 -26.31 -12.01 23.31
CA ILE A 111 -25.37 -13.13 23.11
C ILE A 111 -24.24 -12.62 22.21
N ASN A 112 -23.00 -12.99 22.51
CA ASN A 112 -21.90 -12.71 21.61
C ASN A 112 -22.07 -13.59 20.36
N ALA A 113 -22.22 -12.99 19.18
CA ALA A 113 -22.53 -13.72 17.94
C ALA A 113 -21.58 -14.91 17.69
N THR A 114 -20.31 -14.78 18.10
CA THR A 114 -19.32 -15.84 17.91
C THR A 114 -19.50 -17.05 18.83
N GLU A 115 -20.18 -16.91 19.96
CA GLU A 115 -20.50 -18.05 20.85
C GLU A 115 -21.53 -19.00 20.22
N LEU A 116 -22.27 -18.55 19.20
CA LEU A 116 -23.28 -19.32 18.48
C LEU A 116 -22.75 -19.93 17.17
N ILE A 117 -21.56 -19.55 16.71
CA ILE A 117 -21.00 -20.00 15.44
C ILE A 117 -20.04 -21.17 15.67
N SER A 118 -20.35 -22.34 15.11
CA SER A 118 -19.47 -23.51 15.20
C SER A 118 -18.15 -23.30 14.44
N PRO A 119 -17.05 -23.98 14.81
CA PRO A 119 -15.76 -23.86 14.12
C PRO A 119 -15.81 -24.12 12.60
N ASN A 120 -16.74 -24.97 12.14
CA ASN A 120 -16.95 -25.23 10.71
C ASN A 120 -17.63 -24.05 10.00
N GLU A 121 -18.62 -23.43 10.65
CA GLU A 121 -19.26 -22.22 10.14
C GLU A 121 -18.29 -21.03 10.14
N LEU A 122 -17.40 -20.94 11.14
CA LEU A 122 -16.35 -19.91 11.16
C LEU A 122 -15.46 -20.00 9.91
N ARG A 123 -14.90 -21.19 9.64
CA ARG A 123 -14.08 -21.45 8.44
C ARG A 123 -14.84 -21.18 7.15
N MET A 124 -16.14 -21.47 7.14
CA MET A 124 -17.00 -21.17 5.99
C MET A 124 -17.12 -19.66 5.76
N ILE A 125 -17.40 -18.88 6.80
CA ILE A 125 -17.48 -17.41 6.72
C ILE A 125 -16.15 -16.83 6.27
N GLU A 126 -15.01 -17.23 6.85
CA GLU A 126 -13.68 -16.74 6.48
C GLU A 126 -13.34 -17.00 5.01
N ARG A 127 -13.67 -18.20 4.51
CA ARG A 127 -13.45 -18.58 3.12
C ARG A 127 -14.35 -17.79 2.17
N LEU A 128 -15.63 -17.65 2.50
CA LEU A 128 -16.62 -17.02 1.63
C LEU A 128 -16.54 -15.49 1.61
N THR A 129 -16.03 -14.86 2.67
CA THR A 129 -15.72 -13.42 2.71
C THR A 129 -14.40 -13.09 2.01
N GLY A 130 -13.53 -14.09 1.79
CA GLY A 130 -12.23 -13.94 1.14
C GLY A 130 -11.10 -13.58 2.11
N CYS A 131 -11.38 -13.48 3.41
CA CYS A 131 -10.36 -13.19 4.42
C CYS A 131 -9.35 -14.33 4.61
N ALA A 132 -9.77 -15.59 4.47
CA ALA A 132 -8.86 -16.74 4.53
C ALA A 132 -7.69 -16.59 3.54
N ALA A 133 -7.97 -16.11 2.32
CA ALA A 133 -6.96 -15.89 1.29
C ALA A 133 -6.00 -14.73 1.59
N GLN A 134 -6.39 -13.77 2.45
CA GLN A 134 -5.52 -12.64 2.82
C GLN A 134 -4.51 -13.03 3.90
N VAL A 135 -4.90 -13.92 4.82
CA VAL A 135 -4.05 -14.31 5.96
C VAL A 135 -3.24 -15.58 5.70
N GLN A 136 -3.59 -16.36 4.68
CA GLN A 136 -2.88 -17.60 4.35
C GLN A 136 -1.48 -17.30 3.80
N PRO A 137 -0.40 -17.79 4.45
CA PRO A 137 0.96 -17.56 3.95
C PRO A 137 1.19 -18.25 2.59
N PRO A 138 1.70 -17.52 1.57
CA PRO A 138 1.99 -18.11 0.28
C PRO A 138 3.21 -19.06 0.35
N SER A 139 3.25 -20.05 -0.55
CA SER A 139 4.44 -20.90 -0.71
C SER A 139 5.56 -20.16 -1.43
N CYS A 140 6.74 -20.13 -0.83
CA CYS A 140 7.94 -19.55 -1.44
C CYS A 140 8.66 -20.48 -2.42
N ARG A 141 8.23 -21.75 -2.54
CA ARG A 141 8.91 -22.76 -3.38
C ARG A 141 8.71 -22.51 -4.87
N THR A 142 7.57 -21.94 -5.24
CA THR A 142 7.16 -21.71 -6.63
C THR A 142 7.33 -20.24 -7.05
N THR A 143 7.80 -19.37 -6.16
CA THR A 143 8.02 -17.96 -6.47
C THR A 143 9.28 -17.80 -7.32
N PRO A 144 9.16 -17.35 -8.59
CA PRO A 144 10.31 -17.23 -9.48
C PRO A 144 11.35 -16.25 -8.92
N ASN A 145 12.63 -16.58 -9.05
CA ASN A 145 13.76 -15.73 -8.68
C ASN A 145 13.77 -15.18 -7.24
N VAL A 146 12.96 -15.75 -6.32
CA VAL A 146 12.85 -15.28 -4.92
C VAL A 146 14.17 -15.37 -4.15
N ASN A 147 15.11 -16.17 -4.64
CA ASN A 147 16.46 -16.29 -4.10
C ASN A 147 17.36 -15.11 -4.49
N LYS A 148 17.05 -14.41 -5.58
CA LYS A 148 17.87 -13.35 -6.16
C LYS A 148 17.24 -11.95 -6.03
N TYR A 149 15.92 -11.85 -6.20
CA TYR A 149 15.20 -10.58 -6.25
C TYR A 149 14.02 -10.53 -5.28
N ARG A 150 13.60 -9.30 -4.93
CA ARG A 150 12.38 -9.04 -4.16
C ARG A 150 11.16 -9.24 -5.05
N THR A 151 10.11 -9.83 -4.51
CA THR A 151 8.78 -9.71 -5.10
C THR A 151 8.30 -8.25 -4.99
N ALA A 152 7.32 -7.81 -5.79
CA ALA A 152 6.84 -6.42 -5.73
C ALA A 152 6.17 -6.10 -4.39
N ASN A 153 5.47 -7.06 -3.81
CA ASN A 153 4.81 -6.95 -2.51
C ASN A 153 5.64 -7.52 -1.34
N SER A 154 6.90 -7.86 -1.59
CA SER A 154 7.87 -8.39 -0.62
C SER A 154 7.46 -9.65 0.16
N VAL A 155 6.50 -10.44 -0.36
CA VAL A 155 6.26 -11.80 0.14
C VAL A 155 7.53 -12.63 -0.01
N CYS A 156 7.72 -13.58 0.91
CA CYS A 156 8.88 -14.46 0.93
C CYS A 156 10.23 -13.76 1.14
N ASN A 157 10.23 -12.52 1.67
CA ASN A 157 11.43 -11.99 2.29
C ASN A 157 11.87 -12.91 3.44
N ASN A 158 10.99 -13.08 4.44
CA ASN A 158 11.14 -14.09 5.46
C ASN A 158 10.62 -15.45 4.95
N ARG A 159 11.49 -16.47 4.87
CA ARG A 159 11.11 -17.80 4.36
C ARG A 159 10.33 -18.65 5.35
N LYS A 160 10.45 -18.38 6.66
CA LYS A 160 9.69 -19.09 7.71
C LYS A 160 8.26 -18.54 7.79
N ASN A 161 8.13 -17.21 7.74
CA ASN A 161 6.87 -16.49 7.80
C ASN A 161 6.73 -15.57 6.57
N PRO A 162 6.23 -16.08 5.44
CA PRO A 162 6.23 -15.40 4.13
C PRO A 162 5.56 -14.02 4.07
N LEU A 163 4.70 -13.69 5.02
CA LEU A 163 3.97 -12.42 5.08
C LEU A 163 4.67 -11.35 5.94
N LEU A 164 5.73 -11.67 6.70
CA LEU A 164 6.41 -10.67 7.53
C LEU A 164 7.06 -9.58 6.66
N GLY A 165 6.62 -8.33 6.86
CA GLY A 165 7.03 -7.16 6.07
C GLY A 165 6.42 -7.08 4.67
N ALA A 166 5.51 -7.97 4.29
CA ALA A 166 4.82 -7.91 3.00
C ALA A 166 3.74 -6.83 2.99
N ALA A 167 3.42 -6.32 1.80
CA ALA A 167 2.32 -5.37 1.63
C ALA A 167 0.95 -6.00 1.92
N ASN A 168 -0.02 -5.17 2.32
CA ASN A 168 -1.38 -5.55 2.72
C ASN A 168 -1.47 -6.42 3.98
N THR A 169 -0.53 -6.22 4.90
CA THR A 169 -0.48 -6.88 6.22
C THR A 169 -0.76 -5.86 7.33
N PRO A 170 -1.14 -6.30 8.54
CA PRO A 170 -1.35 -5.37 9.65
C PRO A 170 -0.05 -4.67 10.06
N LEU A 171 -0.17 -3.41 10.50
CA LEU A 171 0.90 -2.73 11.22
C LEU A 171 1.24 -3.50 12.51
N ALA A 172 2.52 -3.56 12.87
CA ALA A 172 2.94 -4.22 14.10
C ALA A 172 2.55 -3.39 15.34
N SER A 173 2.09 -4.07 16.38
CA SER A 173 1.78 -3.45 17.68
C SER A 173 2.87 -3.80 18.70
N TRP A 174 3.72 -2.82 19.05
CA TRP A 174 4.78 -3.01 20.06
C TRP A 174 4.28 -2.86 21.51
N LEU A 175 3.17 -2.18 21.70
CA LEU A 175 2.41 -2.11 22.94
C LEU A 175 0.96 -2.54 22.65
N PRO A 176 0.22 -3.02 23.66
CA PRO A 176 -1.21 -3.29 23.51
C PRO A 176 -1.95 -2.04 23.03
N THR A 177 -2.77 -2.15 21.98
CA THR A 177 -3.59 -1.03 21.51
C THR A 177 -4.76 -0.79 22.44
N ILE A 178 -5.16 0.47 22.60
CA ILE A 178 -6.29 0.88 23.44
C ILE A 178 -7.50 1.29 22.62
N TYR A 179 -8.61 0.62 22.85
CA TYR A 179 -9.92 0.97 22.31
C TYR A 179 -10.91 1.08 23.47
N GLU A 180 -11.94 1.92 23.32
CA GLU A 180 -12.93 2.15 24.36
C GLU A 180 -13.75 0.90 24.67
N ASP A 181 -14.20 0.19 23.64
CA ASP A 181 -14.88 -1.09 23.78
C ASP A 181 -13.91 -2.27 23.99
N GLY A 182 -12.60 -2.01 24.06
CA GLY A 182 -11.56 -3.06 24.10
C GLY A 182 -11.38 -3.81 22.78
N ILE A 183 -12.04 -3.40 21.69
CA ILE A 183 -12.07 -4.14 20.42
C ILE A 183 -11.72 -3.22 19.24
N SER A 184 -12.51 -2.16 19.01
CA SER A 184 -12.42 -1.36 17.78
C SER A 184 -12.85 0.10 17.91
N GLN A 185 -13.59 0.49 18.94
CA GLN A 185 -14.11 1.83 19.13
C GLN A 185 -12.98 2.79 19.55
N PRO A 186 -12.61 3.78 18.71
CA PRO A 186 -11.50 4.69 18.98
C PRO A 186 -11.56 5.39 20.33
N VAL A 187 -10.38 5.77 20.83
CA VAL A 187 -10.26 6.65 21.99
C VAL A 187 -10.87 8.03 21.69
N GLY A 188 -11.68 8.58 22.60
CA GLY A 188 -12.44 9.81 22.38
C GLY A 188 -13.72 9.62 21.54
N TRP A 189 -14.19 8.39 21.35
CA TRP A 189 -15.46 8.12 20.67
C TRP A 189 -16.64 8.55 21.53
N ASN A 190 -16.67 8.15 22.80
CA ASN A 190 -17.74 8.50 23.73
C ASN A 190 -17.36 9.76 24.53
N PRO A 191 -18.04 10.92 24.35
CA PRO A 191 -17.63 12.18 24.96
C PRO A 191 -17.61 12.18 26.50
N GLY A 192 -18.45 11.35 27.13
CA GLY A 192 -18.51 11.21 28.59
C GLY A 192 -17.49 10.24 29.17
N ARG A 193 -16.72 9.53 28.34
CA ARG A 193 -15.74 8.56 28.83
C ARG A 193 -14.49 9.25 29.35
N LEU A 194 -14.08 8.85 30.55
CA LEU A 194 -12.87 9.34 31.19
C LEU A 194 -11.69 8.42 30.85
N HIS A 195 -10.54 9.02 30.59
CA HIS A 195 -9.26 8.36 30.38
C HIS A 195 -8.32 8.83 31.48
N ASN A 196 -7.82 7.91 32.31
CA ASN A 196 -7.06 8.27 33.51
C ASN A 196 -7.79 9.29 34.40
N GLY A 197 -9.12 9.11 34.57
CA GLY A 197 -9.97 9.96 35.41
C GLY A 197 -10.39 11.31 34.81
N VAL A 198 -10.02 11.62 33.55
CA VAL A 198 -10.32 12.90 32.92
C VAL A 198 -10.82 12.75 31.48
N SER A 199 -11.64 13.69 31.00
CA SER A 199 -12.05 13.74 29.59
C SER A 199 -10.88 14.17 28.71
N LEU A 200 -10.74 13.56 27.54
CA LEU A 200 -9.73 13.97 26.56
C LEU A 200 -10.11 15.29 25.88
N PRO A 201 -9.14 16.16 25.58
CA PRO A 201 -9.42 17.41 24.87
C PRO A 201 -9.78 17.15 23.40
N LEU A 202 -10.53 18.08 22.82
CA LEU A 202 -10.75 18.13 21.37
C LEU A 202 -9.40 18.36 20.67
N VAL A 203 -9.07 17.53 19.68
CA VAL A 203 -7.78 17.64 18.98
C VAL A 203 -7.60 18.99 18.28
N ARG A 204 -8.69 19.61 17.79
CA ARG A 204 -8.66 20.96 17.20
C ARG A 204 -8.39 22.05 18.23
N LEU A 205 -8.90 21.89 19.46
CA LEU A 205 -8.55 22.81 20.55
C LEU A 205 -7.04 22.76 20.84
N VAL A 206 -6.48 21.55 20.94
CA VAL A 206 -5.04 21.37 21.16
C VAL A 206 -4.23 21.94 20.00
N SER A 207 -4.65 21.71 18.75
CA SER A 207 -4.02 22.32 17.57
C SER A 207 -3.97 23.85 17.64
N ASN A 208 -5.08 24.49 18.02
CA ASN A 208 -5.16 25.95 18.13
C ASN A 208 -4.28 26.50 19.26
N GLN A 209 -4.25 25.84 20.42
CA GLN A 209 -3.63 26.37 21.65
C GLN A 209 -2.14 25.99 21.81
N ILE A 210 -1.70 24.90 21.17
CA ILE A 210 -0.34 24.36 21.34
C ILE A 210 0.51 24.52 20.08
N LEU A 211 -0.04 24.22 18.89
CA LEU A 211 0.75 24.07 17.67
C LEU A 211 0.75 25.30 16.75
N SER A 212 -0.10 26.29 17.04
CA SER A 212 -0.27 27.47 16.19
C SER A 212 1.00 28.34 16.13
N MET A 213 1.20 28.97 14.99
CA MET A 213 2.26 29.95 14.74
C MET A 213 1.89 30.85 13.56
N GLN A 214 2.59 31.98 13.40
CA GLN A 214 2.59 32.73 12.15
C GLN A 214 3.67 32.20 11.20
N ASP A 215 3.38 32.13 9.91
CA ASP A 215 4.32 31.57 8.92
C ASP A 215 5.60 32.43 8.80
N ALA A 216 5.51 33.74 9.08
CA ALA A 216 6.65 34.65 9.10
C ALA A 216 7.65 34.35 10.24
N ASP A 217 7.20 33.67 11.30
CA ASP A 217 8.05 33.30 12.44
C ASP A 217 8.78 31.97 12.22
N ALA A 218 8.57 31.31 11.07
CA ALA A 218 9.22 30.06 10.73
C ALA A 218 10.75 30.24 10.63
N LYS A 219 11.48 29.63 11.57
CA LYS A 219 12.93 29.63 11.55
C LYS A 219 13.48 28.51 10.67
N GLY A 220 14.43 28.86 9.81
CA GLY A 220 15.22 27.89 9.07
C GLY A 220 16.16 27.12 9.99
N ASP A 221 16.35 25.85 9.70
CA ASP A 221 17.40 25.02 10.26
C ASP A 221 18.77 25.50 9.78
N SER A 222 19.69 25.77 10.70
CA SER A 222 21.02 26.27 10.36
C SER A 222 21.99 25.19 9.88
N GLU A 223 21.66 23.91 10.04
CA GLU A 223 22.55 22.80 9.71
C GLU A 223 22.06 21.94 8.56
N TYR A 224 20.74 21.90 8.32
CA TYR A 224 20.14 20.96 7.37
C TYR A 224 19.35 21.65 6.26
N THR A 225 19.51 21.11 5.07
CA THR A 225 18.80 21.56 3.87
C THR A 225 17.34 21.07 3.91
N HIS A 226 16.51 21.70 3.10
CA HIS A 226 15.10 21.37 2.96
C HIS A 226 14.89 19.95 2.41
N LEU A 227 15.92 19.37 1.79
CA LEU A 227 15.94 17.97 1.37
C LEU A 227 15.68 17.03 2.55
N VAL A 228 16.18 17.30 3.77
CA VAL A 228 15.94 16.41 4.93
C VAL A 228 14.44 16.22 5.19
N THR A 229 13.64 17.27 5.00
CA THR A 229 12.18 17.21 5.16
C THR A 229 11.54 16.30 4.11
N PHE A 230 11.78 16.57 2.82
CA PHE A 230 11.12 15.85 1.73
C PHE A 230 11.70 14.46 1.49
N PHE A 231 12.95 14.22 1.86
CA PHE A 231 13.52 12.88 1.87
C PHE A 231 12.95 12.03 3.01
N GLY A 232 12.59 12.65 4.15
CA GLY A 232 11.77 12.01 5.18
C GLY A 232 10.42 11.55 4.65
N GLN A 233 9.72 12.41 3.90
CA GLN A 233 8.47 12.04 3.22
C GLN A 233 8.70 10.93 2.17
N TRP A 234 9.75 11.03 1.35
CA TRP A 234 10.13 10.00 0.40
C TRP A 234 10.33 8.63 1.06
N ASN A 235 10.99 8.60 2.23
CA ASN A 235 11.20 7.38 3.01
C ASN A 235 9.90 6.86 3.64
N ASP A 236 9.04 7.74 4.16
CA ASP A 236 7.73 7.34 4.71
C ASP A 236 6.90 6.64 3.64
N HIS A 237 6.95 7.16 2.42
CA HIS A 237 6.19 6.66 1.29
C HIS A 237 6.72 5.35 0.72
N ASP A 238 7.90 4.88 1.13
CA ASP A 238 8.36 3.51 0.88
C ASP A 238 7.80 2.53 1.92
N LEU A 239 7.77 2.97 3.18
CA LEU A 239 7.56 2.09 4.34
C LEU A 239 6.09 1.96 4.72
N SER A 240 5.29 3.03 4.61
CA SER A 240 3.94 3.03 5.16
C SER A 240 2.88 3.77 4.35
N PHE A 241 1.74 3.12 4.17
CA PHE A 241 0.52 3.74 3.66
C PHE A 241 -0.70 3.02 4.23
N THR A 242 -1.43 3.70 5.10
CA THR A 242 -2.73 3.24 5.61
C THR A 242 -3.86 3.93 4.86
N PRO A 243 -4.62 3.21 4.02
CA PRO A 243 -5.80 3.74 3.34
C PRO A 243 -6.97 3.94 4.31
N PHE A 244 -7.93 4.75 3.90
CA PHE A 244 -9.22 4.90 4.60
C PHE A 244 -10.17 3.76 4.25
N SER A 245 -11.22 3.59 5.06
CA SER A 245 -12.38 2.81 4.63
C SER A 245 -12.89 3.33 3.27
N PRO A 246 -13.21 2.45 2.30
CA PRO A 246 -13.71 2.87 0.99
C PRO A 246 -15.09 3.51 1.04
N SER A 247 -15.88 3.20 2.07
CA SER A 247 -17.23 3.72 2.22
C SER A 247 -17.23 5.16 2.75
N ILE A 248 -18.07 6.03 2.17
CA ILE A 248 -18.40 7.34 2.75
C ILE A 248 -19.65 7.37 3.59
N ARG A 249 -20.42 6.30 3.51
CA ARG A 249 -21.60 6.16 4.33
C ARG A 249 -21.36 5.12 5.40
N SER A 250 -21.93 5.36 6.56
CA SER A 250 -22.00 4.32 7.56
C SER A 250 -22.74 3.10 7.01
N PHE A 251 -22.14 1.93 7.23
CA PHE A 251 -22.74 0.64 6.85
C PHE A 251 -24.00 0.32 7.67
N SER A 252 -24.12 0.88 8.88
CA SER A 252 -25.24 0.63 9.78
C SER A 252 -26.32 1.70 9.69
N SER A 253 -25.95 2.97 9.60
CA SER A 253 -26.90 4.10 9.68
C SER A 253 -27.07 4.88 8.37
N GLY A 254 -26.26 4.61 7.35
CA GLY A 254 -26.31 5.33 6.07
C GLY A 254 -25.80 6.78 6.11
N ILE A 255 -25.35 7.25 7.28
CA ILE A 255 -24.82 8.61 7.50
C ILE A 255 -23.64 8.87 6.58
N ASP A 256 -23.70 9.95 5.80
CA ASP A 256 -22.57 10.44 5.00
C ASP A 256 -21.60 11.24 5.89
N CYS A 257 -20.36 10.77 5.99
CA CYS A 257 -19.35 11.37 6.87
C CYS A 257 -18.93 12.79 6.45
N ASP A 258 -19.16 13.18 5.19
CA ASP A 258 -18.89 14.55 4.72
C ASP A 258 -20.06 15.50 4.97
N ALA A 259 -21.26 14.96 5.23
CA ALA A 259 -22.49 15.74 5.43
C ALA A 259 -22.95 15.79 6.89
N SER A 260 -22.34 15.00 7.78
CA SER A 260 -22.72 14.88 9.18
C SER A 260 -21.51 14.88 10.11
N CYS A 261 -21.71 15.42 11.30
CA CYS A 261 -20.75 15.38 12.41
C CYS A 261 -21.04 14.26 13.41
N GLU A 262 -21.97 13.37 13.09
CA GLU A 262 -22.26 12.18 13.88
C GLU A 262 -21.13 11.15 13.77
N GLN A 263 -20.87 10.46 14.89
CA GLN A 263 -19.87 9.40 14.96
C GLN A 263 -20.57 8.06 14.66
N SER A 264 -20.24 7.46 13.52
CA SER A 264 -20.78 6.17 13.08
C SER A 264 -19.80 5.55 12.10
N GLU A 265 -19.34 4.32 12.29
CA GLU A 265 -18.32 3.67 11.44
C GLU A 265 -18.67 3.81 9.94
N PRO A 266 -17.79 4.35 9.07
CA PRO A 266 -16.40 4.73 9.31
C PRO A 266 -16.15 6.22 9.64
N CYS A 267 -17.18 7.01 9.92
CA CYS A 267 -17.13 8.42 10.26
C CYS A 267 -16.60 8.66 11.70
N PHE A 268 -15.49 9.39 11.81
CA PHE A 268 -14.92 9.80 13.10
C PHE A 268 -14.53 11.29 13.12
N PRO A 269 -15.51 12.20 12.90
CA PRO A 269 -15.27 13.62 12.64
C PRO A 269 -14.58 14.34 13.81
N ILE A 270 -13.76 15.34 13.47
CA ILE A 270 -13.11 16.21 14.45
C ILE A 270 -14.06 17.35 14.80
N ARG A 271 -14.52 17.36 16.05
CA ARG A 271 -15.42 18.42 16.57
C ARG A 271 -14.66 19.73 16.76
N ILE A 272 -15.37 20.83 16.56
CA ILE A 272 -14.83 22.19 16.59
C ILE A 272 -15.06 22.81 17.98
N PRO A 273 -14.01 23.38 18.62
CA PRO A 273 -14.16 24.04 19.91
C PRO A 273 -14.92 25.37 19.79
N ASN A 274 -15.44 25.85 20.92
CA ASN A 274 -16.03 27.18 21.00
C ASN A 274 -14.98 28.25 20.69
N GLY A 275 -15.35 29.24 19.88
CA GLY A 275 -14.45 30.32 19.50
C GLY A 275 -13.32 29.90 18.56
N ASP A 276 -13.45 28.78 17.83
CA ASP A 276 -12.50 28.46 16.76
C ASP A 276 -12.44 29.61 15.74
N PRO A 277 -11.24 30.08 15.35
CA PRO A 277 -11.09 31.27 14.53
C PRO A 277 -11.53 31.08 13.07
N ARG A 278 -11.71 29.84 12.62
CA ARG A 278 -11.93 29.52 11.20
C ARG A 278 -13.22 28.76 10.95
N ILE A 279 -13.60 27.83 11.82
CA ILE A 279 -14.71 26.91 11.57
C ILE A 279 -15.84 27.16 12.58
N SER A 280 -17.09 27.19 12.11
CA SER A 280 -18.26 27.29 13.00
C SER A 280 -18.38 26.06 13.91
N ARG A 281 -18.80 26.28 15.16
CA ARG A 281 -19.03 25.23 16.18
C ARG A 281 -20.02 24.16 15.71
N ASN A 282 -20.98 24.52 14.86
CA ASN A 282 -22.00 23.58 14.33
C ASN A 282 -21.47 22.69 13.20
N SER A 283 -20.20 22.85 12.82
CA SER A 283 -19.52 22.06 11.79
C SER A 283 -18.44 21.17 12.40
N CYS A 284 -17.78 20.38 11.56
CA CYS A 284 -16.68 19.49 11.91
C CYS A 284 -15.74 19.31 10.73
N ILE A 285 -14.51 18.86 11.00
CA ILE A 285 -13.61 18.39 9.94
C ILE A 285 -13.91 16.91 9.71
N PRO A 286 -14.31 16.50 8.50
CA PRO A 286 -14.64 15.11 8.21
C PRO A 286 -13.39 14.23 8.26
N VAL A 287 -13.50 13.08 8.92
CA VAL A 287 -12.41 12.09 9.01
C VAL A 287 -13.00 10.70 8.86
N PHE A 288 -12.42 9.94 7.96
CA PHE A 288 -12.71 8.52 7.77
C PHE A 288 -11.69 7.71 8.56
N ARG A 289 -12.17 6.69 9.26
CA ARG A 289 -11.32 5.72 9.94
C ARG A 289 -10.47 4.94 8.96
N SER A 290 -9.30 4.53 9.43
CA SER A 290 -8.37 3.70 8.67
C SER A 290 -8.96 2.32 8.42
N ALA A 291 -8.68 1.77 7.25
CA ALA A 291 -9.17 0.45 6.86
C ALA A 291 -8.61 -0.65 7.79
N PRO A 292 -9.46 -1.60 8.22
CA PRO A 292 -9.03 -2.72 9.06
C PRO A 292 -8.35 -3.82 8.24
N THR A 293 -7.75 -4.77 8.95
CA THR A 293 -7.28 -6.06 8.40
C THR A 293 -8.19 -7.20 8.84
N CYS A 294 -8.32 -8.23 8.00
CA CYS A 294 -8.98 -9.47 8.36
C CYS A 294 -8.35 -10.09 9.61
N GLY A 295 -9.17 -10.57 10.54
CA GLY A 295 -8.71 -11.24 11.76
C GLY A 295 -8.33 -10.31 12.89
N SER A 296 -8.80 -9.07 12.85
CA SER A 296 -8.64 -8.07 13.91
C SER A 296 -9.97 -7.42 14.29
N GLY A 297 -10.04 -6.83 15.48
CA GLY A 297 -11.24 -6.16 15.97
C GLY A 297 -12.43 -7.12 16.04
N ASN A 298 -13.60 -6.66 15.56
CA ASN A 298 -14.81 -7.48 15.54
C ASN A 298 -14.65 -8.78 14.73
N THR A 299 -13.66 -8.86 13.83
CA THR A 299 -13.40 -10.05 13.02
C THR A 299 -12.44 -11.07 13.66
N ALA A 300 -11.80 -10.72 14.78
CA ALA A 300 -10.76 -11.56 15.39
C ALA A 300 -11.29 -12.87 15.98
N PHE A 301 -12.54 -12.88 16.44
CA PHE A 301 -13.17 -14.05 17.05
C PHE A 301 -13.30 -15.27 16.10
N MET A 302 -13.11 -15.06 14.80
CA MET A 302 -13.28 -16.09 13.77
C MET A 302 -12.08 -17.00 13.58
N PHE A 303 -10.87 -16.47 13.80
CA PHE A 303 -9.61 -17.14 13.44
C PHE A 303 -9.09 -18.09 14.52
N GLY A 304 -9.96 -18.60 15.40
CA GLY A 304 -9.62 -19.62 16.40
C GLY A 304 -8.54 -19.19 17.42
N GLY A 305 -8.30 -17.88 17.57
CA GLY A 305 -7.32 -17.30 18.48
C GLY A 305 -7.94 -16.52 19.63
N THR A 306 -7.11 -15.96 20.51
CA THR A 306 -7.52 -14.97 21.51
C THR A 306 -8.09 -13.74 20.78
N PRO A 307 -9.23 -13.18 21.20
CA PRO A 307 -9.77 -11.96 20.60
C PRO A 307 -8.68 -10.89 20.52
N ASN A 308 -8.46 -10.36 19.32
CA ASN A 308 -7.42 -9.38 19.08
C ASN A 308 -8.06 -8.07 18.61
N VAL A 309 -7.58 -6.98 19.19
CA VAL A 309 -7.96 -5.59 18.90
C VAL A 309 -7.77 -5.21 17.43
N ARG A 310 -8.56 -4.25 16.92
CA ARG A 310 -8.53 -3.79 15.52
C ARG A 310 -7.11 -3.40 15.11
N GLN A 311 -6.64 -3.92 13.98
CA GLN A 311 -5.33 -3.60 13.40
C GLN A 311 -5.52 -2.95 12.03
N GLN A 312 -4.82 -1.84 11.80
CA GLN A 312 -4.86 -1.13 10.52
C GLN A 312 -3.90 -1.76 9.52
N ILE A 313 -4.30 -1.74 8.25
CA ILE A 313 -3.51 -2.29 7.16
C ILE A 313 -2.36 -1.34 6.78
N ASN A 314 -1.18 -1.91 6.55
CA ASN A 314 -0.15 -1.26 5.73
C ASN A 314 -0.24 -1.80 4.31
N SER A 315 -0.52 -0.95 3.35
CA SER A 315 -0.63 -1.34 1.94
C SER A 315 0.71 -1.30 1.18
N LEU A 316 1.80 -0.89 1.84
CA LEU A 316 3.16 -0.93 1.31
C LEU A 316 3.99 -2.04 1.95
N THR A 317 5.14 -2.34 1.36
CA THR A 317 6.14 -3.22 1.97
C THR A 317 6.78 -2.54 3.19
N ALA A 318 7.36 -3.31 4.10
CA ALA A 318 8.06 -2.75 5.27
C ALA A 318 9.54 -2.46 5.02
N PHE A 319 10.03 -2.64 3.80
CA PHE A 319 11.45 -2.60 3.49
C PHE A 319 11.82 -1.30 2.78
N LEU A 320 13.07 -0.88 2.92
CA LEU A 320 13.66 0.12 2.04
C LEU A 320 13.96 -0.55 0.70
N ASP A 321 12.97 -0.58 -0.18
CA ASP A 321 13.02 -1.26 -1.50
C ASP A 321 12.58 -0.39 -2.67
N VAL A 322 12.41 0.92 -2.42
CA VAL A 322 12.00 1.94 -3.38
C VAL A 322 10.62 1.63 -3.99
N GLY A 323 9.73 1.04 -3.20
CA GLY A 323 8.35 0.71 -3.55
C GLY A 323 7.52 1.94 -3.92
N GLN A 324 7.88 3.13 -3.48
CA GLN A 324 7.29 4.40 -3.94
C GLN A 324 7.60 4.70 -5.42
N LEU A 325 8.65 4.12 -5.98
CA LEU A 325 8.92 4.15 -7.43
C LEU A 325 8.34 2.93 -8.14
N TYR A 326 8.55 1.72 -7.62
CA TYR A 326 8.23 0.47 -8.32
C TYR A 326 6.84 -0.09 -8.04
N GLY A 327 6.18 0.33 -6.97
CA GLY A 327 4.90 -0.18 -6.50
C GLY A 327 5.02 -1.37 -5.56
N SER A 328 4.06 -1.48 -4.64
CA SER A 328 3.92 -2.59 -3.68
C SER A 328 2.97 -3.70 -4.16
N ASP A 329 2.59 -3.68 -5.43
CA ASP A 329 1.69 -4.65 -6.08
C ASP A 329 2.27 -5.06 -7.44
N GLN A 330 2.18 -6.34 -7.77
CA GLN A 330 2.74 -6.88 -9.02
C GLN A 330 2.08 -6.29 -10.28
N GLY A 331 0.78 -5.98 -10.21
CA GLY A 331 0.06 -5.37 -11.32
C GLY A 331 0.56 -3.96 -11.60
N LEU A 332 0.67 -3.11 -10.57
CA LEU A 332 1.22 -1.76 -10.70
C LEU A 332 2.68 -1.78 -11.14
N ALA A 333 3.51 -2.62 -10.53
CA ALA A 333 4.94 -2.74 -10.87
C ALA A 333 5.15 -3.12 -12.34
N ARG A 334 4.27 -3.97 -12.90
CA ARG A 334 4.29 -4.29 -14.33
C ARG A 334 3.82 -3.13 -15.20
N GLU A 335 2.78 -2.41 -14.79
CA GLU A 335 2.22 -1.29 -15.55
C GLU A 335 3.16 -0.07 -15.63
N LEU A 336 4.06 0.09 -14.66
CA LEU A 336 5.04 1.18 -14.65
C LEU A 336 6.28 0.88 -15.51
N ARG A 337 6.40 -0.32 -16.08
CA ARG A 337 7.53 -0.73 -16.92
C ARG A 337 7.26 -0.42 -18.38
N ASP A 338 8.32 -0.01 -19.08
CA ASP A 338 8.28 0.06 -20.54
C ASP A 338 8.46 -1.34 -21.11
N LEU A 339 7.33 -1.99 -21.40
CA LEU A 339 7.28 -3.32 -21.99
C LEU A 339 7.24 -3.29 -23.53
N SER A 340 7.40 -2.11 -24.15
CA SER A 340 7.40 -1.96 -25.61
C SER A 340 8.73 -2.34 -26.26
N ASN A 341 9.79 -2.46 -25.44
CA ASN A 341 11.15 -2.78 -25.87
C ASN A 341 11.87 -3.60 -24.81
N ASP A 342 13.08 -4.06 -25.14
CA ASP A 342 13.82 -4.94 -24.24
C ASP A 342 14.74 -4.20 -23.24
N LYS A 343 14.67 -2.87 -23.12
CA LYS A 343 15.68 -2.10 -22.36
C LYS A 343 15.56 -2.26 -20.84
N GLY A 344 14.47 -2.82 -20.34
CA GLY A 344 14.24 -3.00 -18.90
C GLY A 344 13.99 -1.70 -18.15
N ARG A 345 13.54 -0.65 -18.85
CA ARG A 345 13.26 0.69 -18.32
C ARG A 345 11.88 0.81 -17.66
N LEU A 346 11.69 1.85 -16.87
CA LEU A 346 10.38 2.36 -16.47
C LEU A 346 9.77 3.24 -17.57
N LEU A 347 8.44 3.32 -17.60
CA LEU A 347 7.71 4.25 -18.46
C LEU A 347 8.06 5.70 -18.13
N VAL A 348 8.02 6.52 -19.17
CA VAL A 348 8.26 7.96 -19.11
C VAL A 348 7.09 8.71 -19.74
N ASN A 349 7.03 10.02 -19.53
CA ASN A 349 6.01 10.86 -20.12
C ASN A 349 6.11 10.88 -21.65
N ASP A 350 4.99 10.72 -22.33
CA ASP A 350 4.88 10.70 -23.78
C ASP A 350 4.56 12.08 -24.40
N ARG A 351 4.32 13.10 -23.56
CA ARG A 351 3.88 14.44 -24.00
C ARG A 351 4.86 15.54 -23.69
N PHE A 352 5.55 15.45 -22.55
CA PHE A 352 6.42 16.52 -22.06
C PHE A 352 7.77 15.96 -21.61
N GLN A 353 8.80 16.75 -21.85
CA GLN A 353 10.15 16.52 -21.34
C GLN A 353 10.61 17.76 -20.58
N ASP A 354 11.55 17.55 -19.67
CA ASP A 354 12.22 18.59 -18.90
C ASP A 354 13.63 18.78 -19.47
N ASN A 355 13.79 19.77 -20.34
CA ASN A 355 15.07 20.09 -20.98
C ASN A 355 15.74 18.86 -21.63
N GLY A 356 14.95 18.09 -22.38
CA GLY A 356 15.39 16.85 -23.03
C GLY A 356 15.51 15.63 -22.10
N ARG A 357 15.13 15.74 -20.82
CA ARG A 357 15.10 14.63 -19.86
C ARG A 357 13.68 14.15 -19.58
N ASP A 358 13.59 12.88 -19.21
CA ASP A 358 12.32 12.20 -18.97
C ASP A 358 11.56 12.79 -17.77
N LEU A 359 10.24 12.84 -17.88
CA LEU A 359 9.31 13.08 -16.77
C LEU A 359 8.55 11.79 -16.47
N LEU A 360 7.92 11.72 -15.29
CA LEU A 360 7.03 10.60 -14.94
C LEU A 360 5.86 10.50 -15.93
N PRO A 361 5.32 9.29 -16.19
CA PRO A 361 4.12 9.13 -17.01
C PRO A 361 2.91 9.72 -16.28
N PHE A 362 1.88 10.12 -17.04
CA PHE A 362 0.60 10.55 -16.48
C PHE A 362 -0.30 9.37 -16.12
N THR A 363 -1.14 9.55 -15.11
CA THR A 363 -2.21 8.59 -14.82
C THR A 363 -3.23 8.55 -15.96
N LYS A 364 -3.71 7.34 -16.29
CA LYS A 364 -4.83 7.15 -17.22
C LYS A 364 -6.20 7.44 -16.58
N VAL A 365 -6.23 7.67 -15.26
CA VAL A 365 -7.47 7.96 -14.54
C VAL A 365 -7.90 9.40 -14.83
N ALA A 366 -8.99 9.55 -15.59
CA ALA A 366 -9.63 10.85 -15.79
C ALA A 366 -10.19 11.39 -14.45
N SER A 367 -9.46 12.32 -13.85
CA SER A 367 -9.83 13.09 -12.65
C SER A 367 -9.25 14.50 -12.75
N ASN A 368 -9.94 15.49 -12.19
CA ASN A 368 -9.47 16.88 -12.17
C ASN A 368 -8.61 17.20 -10.94
N MET A 369 -8.09 16.19 -10.23
CA MET A 369 -7.36 16.40 -8.96
C MET A 369 -6.12 17.31 -9.14
N CYS A 370 -5.39 17.13 -10.23
CA CYS A 370 -4.21 17.93 -10.59
C CYS A 370 -4.49 19.01 -11.64
N SER A 371 -5.74 19.10 -12.12
CA SER A 371 -6.20 20.14 -13.06
C SER A 371 -6.42 21.45 -12.31
N THR A 372 -5.32 22.05 -11.87
CA THR A 372 -5.29 23.19 -10.94
C THR A 372 -4.75 24.45 -11.58
N ARG A 373 -4.22 24.38 -12.81
CA ARG A 373 -3.44 25.45 -13.43
C ARG A 373 -4.26 26.71 -13.71
N ASN A 374 -5.36 26.57 -14.44
CA ASN A 374 -6.21 27.71 -14.79
C ASN A 374 -6.74 28.40 -13.53
N ARG A 375 -7.14 27.59 -12.53
CA ARG A 375 -7.62 28.09 -11.24
C ARG A 375 -6.55 28.87 -10.48
N ILE A 376 -5.37 28.28 -10.27
CA ILE A 376 -4.32 28.89 -9.44
C ILE A 376 -3.82 30.17 -10.09
N LEU A 377 -3.71 30.20 -11.42
CA LEU A 377 -3.28 31.38 -12.17
C LEU A 377 -4.42 32.37 -12.46
N ASN A 378 -5.65 32.09 -12.01
CA ASN A 378 -6.85 32.89 -12.27
C ASN A 378 -7.02 33.26 -13.76
N THR A 379 -6.88 32.26 -14.64
CA THR A 379 -6.95 32.38 -16.10
C THR A 379 -7.83 31.28 -16.70
N THR A 380 -8.14 31.38 -17.99
CA THR A 380 -8.83 30.33 -18.75
C THR A 380 -8.03 29.95 -19.99
N GLY A 381 -8.32 28.78 -20.57
CA GLY A 381 -7.75 28.34 -21.86
C GLY A 381 -6.33 27.77 -21.81
N LEU A 382 -5.68 27.68 -20.64
CA LEU A 382 -4.39 27.01 -20.53
C LEU A 382 -4.56 25.48 -20.50
N PRO A 383 -3.60 24.71 -21.07
CA PRO A 383 -3.64 23.25 -20.97
C PRO A 383 -3.42 22.82 -19.52
N GLU A 384 -4.37 22.06 -19.00
CA GLU A 384 -4.28 21.38 -17.70
C GLU A 384 -3.35 20.17 -17.78
N VAL A 385 -2.78 19.80 -16.63
CA VAL A 385 -1.83 18.70 -16.51
C VAL A 385 -2.43 17.61 -15.63
N PRO A 386 -2.58 16.36 -16.13
CA PRO A 386 -2.99 15.24 -15.30
C PRO A 386 -1.99 14.98 -14.18
N CYS A 387 -2.42 14.26 -13.15
CA CYS A 387 -1.50 13.76 -12.13
C CYS A 387 -0.48 12.80 -12.77
N PHE A 388 0.75 12.80 -12.26
CA PHE A 388 1.72 11.76 -12.56
C PHE A 388 1.28 10.41 -11.93
N ILE A 389 1.90 9.33 -12.39
CA ILE A 389 1.76 8.01 -11.77
C ILE A 389 3.14 7.43 -11.45
N ALA A 390 3.26 6.86 -10.27
CA ALA A 390 4.44 6.16 -9.77
C ALA A 390 4.02 4.95 -8.93
N GLY A 391 4.97 4.31 -8.24
CA GLY A 391 4.71 3.19 -7.34
C GLY A 391 3.82 3.53 -6.14
N ASP A 392 3.88 4.77 -5.66
CA ASP A 392 3.01 5.31 -4.61
C ASP A 392 2.03 6.36 -5.16
N VAL A 393 0.79 6.34 -4.66
CA VAL A 393 -0.31 7.19 -5.13
C VAL A 393 -0.17 8.66 -4.71
N ARG A 394 0.75 8.97 -3.80
CA ARG A 394 0.98 10.32 -3.25
C ARG A 394 2.06 11.10 -4.01
N VAL A 395 2.50 10.63 -5.17
CA VAL A 395 3.54 11.27 -6.00
C VAL A 395 3.29 12.75 -6.31
N ASP A 396 2.03 13.16 -6.49
CA ASP A 396 1.63 14.54 -6.75
C ASP A 396 1.17 15.29 -5.50
N GLU A 397 1.40 14.74 -4.30
CA GLU A 397 1.01 15.42 -3.06
C GLU A 397 1.61 16.83 -3.06
N ASN A 398 2.90 16.98 -3.38
CA ASN A 398 3.55 18.27 -3.63
C ASN A 398 4.66 18.15 -4.68
N ILE A 399 5.02 19.27 -5.31
CA ILE A 399 6.01 19.30 -6.42
C ILE A 399 7.44 18.93 -6.03
N ALA A 400 7.82 19.06 -4.75
CA ALA A 400 9.14 18.63 -4.29
C ALA A 400 9.23 17.10 -4.25
N LEU A 401 8.19 16.44 -3.74
CA LEU A 401 8.08 14.98 -3.78
C LEU A 401 8.04 14.47 -5.24
N THR A 402 7.24 15.08 -6.11
CA THR A 402 7.21 14.75 -7.54
C THR A 402 8.60 14.83 -8.19
N SER A 403 9.41 15.81 -7.79
CA SER A 403 10.78 15.99 -8.27
C SER A 403 11.70 14.85 -7.83
N LEU A 404 11.58 14.37 -6.58
CA LEU A 404 12.32 13.20 -6.09
C LEU A 404 11.91 11.91 -6.83
N HIS A 405 10.61 11.68 -7.04
CA HIS A 405 10.15 10.54 -7.84
C HIS A 405 10.73 10.58 -9.27
N THR A 406 10.75 11.76 -9.89
CA THR A 406 11.31 11.94 -11.23
C THR A 406 12.82 11.67 -11.24
N LEU A 407 13.56 12.19 -10.25
CA LEU A 407 15.00 11.98 -10.11
C LEU A 407 15.35 10.48 -10.03
N PHE A 408 14.67 9.72 -9.17
CA PHE A 408 14.95 8.29 -9.00
C PHE A 408 14.41 7.43 -10.14
N MET A 409 13.35 7.86 -10.85
CA MET A 409 12.93 7.22 -12.09
C MET A 409 14.01 7.35 -13.17
N ARG A 410 14.58 8.54 -13.35
CA ARG A 410 15.69 8.76 -14.28
C ARG A 410 16.90 7.89 -13.92
N GLU A 411 17.23 7.78 -12.64
CA GLU A 411 18.34 6.93 -12.20
C GLU A 411 18.11 5.45 -12.51
N HIS A 412 16.89 4.93 -12.33
CA HIS A 412 16.58 3.56 -12.76
C HIS A 412 16.84 3.36 -14.26
N ASN A 413 16.34 4.28 -15.10
CA ASN A 413 16.52 4.17 -16.56
C ASN A 413 17.99 4.26 -16.96
N ARG A 414 18.77 5.14 -16.32
CA ARG A 414 20.22 5.27 -16.51
C ARG A 414 20.94 3.97 -16.14
N LEU A 415 20.61 3.36 -15.00
CA LEU A 415 21.17 2.08 -14.57
C LEU A 415 20.84 0.95 -15.55
N ALA A 416 19.58 0.87 -16.01
CA ALA A 416 19.16 -0.14 -16.98
C ALA A 416 19.95 -0.03 -18.29
N ASP A 417 20.21 1.19 -18.77
CA ASP A 417 21.02 1.42 -19.97
C ASP A 417 22.48 1.01 -19.80
N ILE A 418 23.10 1.39 -18.68
CA ILE A 418 24.49 1.02 -18.37
C ILE A 418 24.62 -0.51 -18.30
N LEU A 419 23.74 -1.17 -17.56
CA LEU A 419 23.74 -2.61 -17.41
C LEU A 419 23.49 -3.32 -18.75
N ARG A 420 22.69 -2.73 -19.64
CA ARG A 420 22.47 -3.26 -20.98
C ARG A 420 23.72 -3.20 -21.84
N VAL A 421 24.50 -2.12 -21.76
CA VAL A 421 25.78 -2.00 -22.48
C VAL A 421 26.79 -3.01 -21.94
N LEU A 422 26.88 -3.16 -20.61
CA LEU A 422 27.79 -4.09 -19.96
C LEU A 422 27.41 -5.56 -20.19
N ASN A 423 26.12 -5.85 -20.26
CA ASN A 423 25.56 -7.19 -20.41
C ASN A 423 24.55 -7.26 -21.57
N PRO A 424 24.99 -7.23 -22.84
CA PRO A 424 24.07 -7.23 -23.98
C PRO A 424 23.14 -8.45 -24.07
N HIS A 425 23.53 -9.55 -23.42
CA HIS A 425 22.81 -10.82 -23.36
C HIS A 425 21.69 -10.85 -22.30
N TRP A 426 21.63 -9.87 -21.39
CA TRP A 426 20.58 -9.82 -20.38
C TRP A 426 19.22 -9.49 -20.99
N SER A 427 18.20 -10.22 -20.54
CA SER A 427 16.80 -9.93 -20.87
C SER A 427 16.32 -8.62 -20.23
N SER A 428 15.24 -8.06 -20.77
CA SER A 428 14.57 -6.88 -20.20
C SER A 428 14.15 -7.07 -18.74
N GLU A 429 13.73 -8.28 -18.37
CA GLU A 429 13.43 -8.64 -16.98
C GLU A 429 14.68 -8.60 -16.11
N THR A 430 15.80 -9.14 -16.58
CA THR A 430 17.06 -9.15 -15.81
C THR A 430 17.57 -7.73 -15.60
N LEU A 431 17.53 -6.89 -16.64
CA LEU A 431 17.91 -5.48 -16.57
C LEU A 431 17.06 -4.70 -15.57
N TYR A 432 15.73 -4.85 -15.65
CA TYR A 432 14.80 -4.22 -14.71
C TYR A 432 15.08 -4.66 -13.26
N GLN A 433 15.27 -5.95 -13.01
CA GLN A 433 15.46 -6.47 -11.66
C GLN A 433 16.84 -6.09 -11.07
N GLU A 434 17.91 -6.11 -11.87
CA GLU A 434 19.25 -5.69 -11.40
C GLU A 434 19.28 -4.17 -11.15
N ALA A 435 18.71 -3.35 -12.03
CA ALA A 435 18.55 -1.91 -11.79
C ALA A 435 17.71 -1.63 -10.54
N ARG A 436 16.57 -2.31 -10.37
CA ARG A 436 15.73 -2.22 -9.16
C ARG A 436 16.49 -2.63 -7.89
N LYS A 437 17.31 -3.68 -7.97
CA LYS A 437 18.11 -4.18 -6.85
C LYS A 437 19.20 -3.18 -6.46
N ILE A 438 19.89 -2.57 -7.42
CA ILE A 438 20.88 -1.50 -7.19
C ILE A 438 20.19 -0.28 -6.57
N MET A 439 19.03 0.13 -7.09
CA MET A 439 18.25 1.24 -6.53
C MET A 439 17.82 1.00 -5.09
N GLY A 440 17.40 -0.23 -4.75
CA GLY A 440 17.16 -0.63 -3.36
C GLY A 440 18.40 -0.47 -2.49
N ALA A 441 19.57 -0.89 -2.96
CA ALA A 441 20.82 -0.71 -2.23
C ALA A 441 21.21 0.78 -2.08
N TYR A 442 21.02 1.60 -3.11
CA TYR A 442 21.21 3.05 -3.06
C TYR A 442 20.37 3.68 -1.97
N HIS A 443 19.08 3.37 -1.96
CA HIS A 443 18.17 3.91 -0.98
C HIS A 443 18.50 3.44 0.44
N GLN A 444 18.83 2.15 0.64
CA GLN A 444 19.27 1.62 1.92
C GLN A 444 20.52 2.33 2.46
N ILE A 445 21.51 2.58 1.60
CA ILE A 445 22.76 3.27 1.97
C ILE A 445 22.47 4.73 2.30
N ILE A 446 21.78 5.47 1.42
CA ILE A 446 21.46 6.88 1.65
C ILE A 446 20.67 7.04 2.95
N VAL A 447 19.68 6.18 3.21
CA VAL A 447 18.86 6.27 4.43
C VAL A 447 19.68 6.03 5.68
N ILE A 448 20.46 4.94 5.75
CA ILE A 448 21.18 4.58 6.98
C ILE A 448 22.45 5.42 7.20
N ARG A 449 23.21 5.68 6.12
CA ARG A 449 24.51 6.37 6.18
C ARG A 449 24.36 7.88 6.21
N ASP A 450 23.47 8.43 5.37
CA ASP A 450 23.47 9.87 5.08
C ASP A 450 22.28 10.60 5.70
N TYR A 451 21.11 9.97 5.79
CA TYR A 451 19.89 10.63 6.27
C TYR A 451 19.65 10.45 7.78
N LEU A 452 19.55 9.20 8.22
CA LEU A 452 19.08 8.85 9.55
C LEU A 452 19.94 9.41 10.70
N PRO A 453 21.28 9.56 10.58
CA PRO A 453 22.09 10.19 11.62
C PRO A 453 21.66 11.62 11.95
N HIS A 454 21.15 12.38 10.97
CA HIS A 454 20.63 13.74 11.16
C HIS A 454 19.27 13.78 11.86
N ILE A 455 18.56 12.66 11.87
CA ILE A 455 17.23 12.55 12.49
C ILE A 455 17.37 12.06 13.92
N VAL A 456 17.86 10.83 14.12
CA VAL A 456 17.86 10.17 15.43
C VAL A 456 19.10 10.50 16.29
N GLY A 457 20.10 11.16 15.71
CA GLY A 457 21.35 11.52 16.36
C GLY A 457 22.38 10.38 16.39
N PRO A 458 23.67 10.71 16.55
CA PRO A 458 24.78 9.75 16.48
C PRO A 458 24.73 8.68 17.58
N ASP A 459 24.22 9.00 18.76
CA ASP A 459 24.12 8.04 19.87
C ASP A 459 23.15 6.90 19.56
N ALA A 460 21.99 7.20 18.97
CA ALA A 460 21.04 6.19 18.54
C ALA A 460 21.59 5.37 17.36
N ILE A 461 22.29 6.01 16.41
CA ILE A 461 22.99 5.29 15.33
C ILE A 461 23.99 4.29 15.90
N LYS A 462 24.86 4.72 16.81
CA LYS A 462 25.87 3.86 17.43
C LYS A 462 25.24 2.71 18.23
N LYS A 463 24.19 3.00 19.01
CA LYS A 463 23.56 2.03 19.92
C LYS A 463 22.65 1.02 19.21
N LEU A 464 21.85 1.47 18.25
CA LEU A 464 20.81 0.65 17.61
C LEU A 464 21.21 0.16 16.21
N LEU A 465 22.00 0.94 15.48
CA LEU A 465 22.21 0.77 14.05
C LEU A 465 23.69 0.64 13.66
N GLY A 466 24.58 0.27 14.59
CA GLY A 466 26.02 0.15 14.36
C GLY A 466 26.44 -0.85 13.24
N PRO A 467 27.57 -1.55 13.38
CA PRO A 467 27.98 -2.53 12.37
C PRO A 467 26.88 -3.57 12.11
N TYR A 468 26.64 -3.93 10.84
CA TYR A 468 25.60 -4.90 10.49
C TYR A 468 25.94 -6.29 11.04
N PRO A 469 25.12 -6.87 11.94
CA PRO A 469 25.40 -8.20 12.49
C PRO A 469 24.98 -9.34 11.54
N GLY A 470 24.25 -9.03 10.46
CA GLY A 470 23.68 -10.02 9.56
C GLY A 470 22.17 -10.15 9.68
N TYR A 471 21.57 -10.84 8.69
CA TYR A 471 20.13 -11.09 8.64
C TYR A 471 19.69 -12.07 9.74
N ASN A 472 18.62 -11.72 10.46
CA ASN A 472 18.00 -12.58 11.45
C ASN A 472 16.53 -12.89 11.09
N PRO A 473 16.19 -14.14 10.71
CA PRO A 473 14.85 -14.52 10.30
C PRO A 473 13.81 -14.54 11.44
N ASN A 474 14.22 -14.34 12.69
CA ASN A 474 13.32 -14.28 13.84
C ASN A 474 12.94 -12.84 14.22
N ILE A 475 13.51 -11.83 13.56
CA ILE A 475 13.09 -10.44 13.74
C ILE A 475 11.89 -10.15 12.85
N ASP A 476 10.86 -9.54 13.43
CA ASP A 476 9.72 -9.00 12.70
C ASP A 476 10.09 -7.63 12.10
N PRO A 477 10.17 -7.50 10.76
CA PRO A 477 10.46 -6.24 10.08
C PRO A 477 9.21 -5.38 9.88
N SER A 478 8.01 -5.86 10.22
CA SER A 478 6.77 -5.13 9.93
C SER A 478 6.79 -3.72 10.52
N ILE A 479 6.24 -2.75 9.79
CA ILE A 479 6.18 -1.36 10.26
C ILE A 479 5.25 -1.27 11.45
N ALA A 480 5.75 -0.69 12.54
CA ALA A 480 4.98 -0.51 13.75
C ALA A 480 3.93 0.59 13.59
N ASN A 481 2.78 0.39 14.22
CA ASN A 481 1.68 1.34 14.18
C ASN A 481 2.10 2.72 14.74
N VAL A 482 2.85 2.73 15.85
CA VAL A 482 3.40 3.96 16.42
C VAL A 482 4.40 4.66 15.49
N PHE A 483 5.14 3.92 14.68
CA PHE A 483 6.08 4.50 13.71
C PHE A 483 5.34 5.22 12.59
N ALA A 484 4.43 4.52 11.90
CA ALA A 484 3.69 5.05 10.75
C ALA A 484 2.68 6.15 11.12
N THR A 485 2.09 6.05 12.31
CA THR A 485 1.00 6.94 12.73
C THR A 485 1.50 8.14 13.54
N ALA A 486 2.65 8.04 14.21
CA ALA A 486 3.17 9.09 15.07
C ALA A 486 4.64 9.41 14.81
N ALA A 487 5.57 8.50 15.12
CA ALA A 487 6.99 8.85 15.23
C ALA A 487 7.58 9.40 13.93
N TYR A 488 7.30 8.77 12.79
CA TYR A 488 7.86 9.20 11.51
C TYR A 488 7.15 10.43 10.91
N ARG A 489 6.03 10.84 11.50
CA ARG A 489 5.34 12.12 11.19
C ARG A 489 5.95 13.33 11.90
N PHE A 490 7.11 13.19 12.54
CA PHE A 490 7.89 14.32 13.05
C PHE A 490 8.21 15.32 11.93
N ALA A 491 8.36 14.84 10.70
CA ALA A 491 8.70 15.67 9.54
C ALA A 491 7.67 16.78 9.29
N HIS A 492 6.41 16.63 9.71
CA HIS A 492 5.38 17.65 9.51
C HIS A 492 5.73 19.01 10.12
N VAL A 493 6.43 19.05 11.27
CA VAL A 493 6.87 20.30 11.92
C VAL A 493 8.19 20.85 11.36
N THR A 494 8.77 20.15 10.38
CA THR A 494 10.00 20.53 9.67
C THR A 494 9.75 21.07 8.26
N ILE A 495 8.47 21.18 7.87
CA ILE A 495 8.05 21.70 6.57
C ILE A 495 8.02 23.23 6.58
N GLN A 496 8.68 23.83 5.59
CA GLN A 496 8.64 25.27 5.34
C GLN A 496 7.29 25.70 4.77
N PRO A 497 6.86 26.97 4.97
CA PRO A 497 5.63 27.50 4.37
C PRO A 497 5.75 27.67 2.85
N LEU A 498 6.96 27.54 2.28
CA LEU A 498 7.26 27.69 0.87
C LEU A 498 7.96 26.43 0.32
N VAL A 499 7.69 26.10 -0.94
CA VAL A 499 8.53 25.21 -1.76
C VAL A 499 9.47 26.08 -2.58
N PHE A 500 10.77 25.98 -2.30
CA PHE A 500 11.76 26.87 -2.89
C PHE A 500 12.10 26.51 -4.33
N ARG A 501 12.25 27.54 -5.18
CA ARG A 501 12.76 27.42 -6.54
C ARG A 501 13.93 28.36 -6.74
N VAL A 502 15.03 27.78 -7.22
CA VAL A 502 16.34 28.40 -7.21
C VAL A 502 16.99 28.28 -8.59
N ASP A 503 17.59 29.36 -9.08
CA ASP A 503 18.26 29.38 -10.39
C ASP A 503 19.64 28.70 -10.37
N GLU A 504 20.32 28.72 -11.51
CA GLU A 504 21.65 28.14 -11.69
C GLU A 504 22.76 28.78 -10.84
N ASN A 505 22.57 30.01 -10.35
CA ASN A 505 23.49 30.72 -9.46
C ASN A 505 23.15 30.50 -7.97
N PHE A 506 22.22 29.59 -7.70
CA PHE A 506 21.66 29.33 -6.38
C PHE A 506 20.94 30.54 -5.76
N GLU A 507 20.44 31.46 -6.58
CA GLU A 507 19.63 32.60 -6.17
C GLU A 507 18.14 32.34 -6.37
N ASN A 508 17.29 33.23 -5.86
CA ASN A 508 15.85 33.12 -6.10
C ASN A 508 15.56 33.16 -7.60
N HIS A 509 14.86 32.14 -8.09
CA HIS A 509 14.67 31.99 -9.52
C HIS A 509 13.87 33.17 -10.11
N PRO A 510 14.42 33.94 -11.08
CA PRO A 510 13.83 35.21 -11.50
C PRO A 510 12.48 35.05 -12.22
N LYS A 511 12.32 33.97 -12.99
CA LYS A 511 11.08 33.66 -13.74
C LYS A 511 10.06 32.82 -12.96
N PHE A 512 10.50 31.99 -12.02
CA PHE A 512 9.69 30.97 -11.36
C PHE A 512 9.89 31.08 -9.84
N PRO A 513 9.26 32.06 -9.16
CA PRO A 513 9.52 32.35 -7.75
C PRO A 513 9.13 31.18 -6.83
N SER A 514 9.65 31.15 -5.60
CA SER A 514 9.23 30.12 -4.63
C SER A 514 7.71 30.13 -4.38
N VAL A 515 7.11 28.96 -4.21
CA VAL A 515 5.65 28.78 -4.18
C VAL A 515 5.16 28.58 -2.75
N PRO A 516 4.09 29.25 -2.30
CA PRO A 516 3.43 28.89 -1.05
C PRO A 516 3.02 27.41 -1.04
N LEU A 517 3.33 26.69 0.03
CA LEU A 517 3.13 25.24 0.09
C LEU A 517 1.67 24.84 -0.23
N TYR A 518 0.69 25.62 0.21
CA TYR A 518 -0.73 25.35 -0.05
C TYR A 518 -1.11 25.43 -1.55
N GLU A 519 -0.32 26.09 -2.40
CA GLU A 519 -0.45 26.16 -3.86
C GLU A 519 0.47 25.17 -4.60
N ALA A 520 1.39 24.53 -3.87
CA ALA A 520 2.26 23.49 -4.40
C ALA A 520 1.58 22.11 -4.38
N PHE A 521 0.50 21.93 -3.63
CA PHE A 521 -0.21 20.65 -3.56
C PHE A 521 -0.95 20.34 -4.88
N PHE A 522 -0.80 19.12 -5.40
CA PHE A 522 -1.48 18.65 -6.63
C PHE A 522 -1.31 19.61 -7.82
N SER A 523 -0.10 20.12 -8.01
CA SER A 523 0.22 21.11 -9.06
C SER A 523 1.36 20.64 -10.00
N PRO A 524 1.29 19.43 -10.59
CA PRO A 524 2.33 18.90 -11.48
C PRO A 524 2.61 19.79 -12.69
N TRP A 525 1.64 20.64 -13.08
CA TRP A 525 1.83 21.63 -14.13
C TRP A 525 3.00 22.59 -13.85
N ARG A 526 3.36 22.82 -12.58
CA ARG A 526 4.54 23.63 -12.23
C ARG A 526 5.84 22.93 -12.60
N VAL A 527 5.91 21.60 -12.45
CA VAL A 527 7.06 20.81 -12.93
C VAL A 527 7.13 20.86 -14.47
N VAL A 528 5.98 20.74 -15.14
CA VAL A 528 5.92 20.72 -16.62
C VAL A 528 6.23 22.08 -17.25
N PHE A 529 5.67 23.17 -16.70
CA PHE A 529 5.69 24.49 -17.35
C PHE A 529 6.49 25.57 -16.61
N GLU A 530 6.96 25.31 -15.39
CA GLU A 530 7.70 26.29 -14.57
C GLU A 530 9.13 25.83 -14.23
N GLY A 531 9.84 25.32 -15.25
CA GLY A 531 11.30 25.13 -15.20
C GLY A 531 11.79 23.71 -14.88
N GLY A 532 10.92 22.70 -14.91
CA GLY A 532 11.34 21.32 -14.67
C GLY A 532 11.63 21.03 -13.19
N ILE A 533 12.41 19.97 -12.94
CA ILE A 533 12.80 19.61 -11.56
C ILE A 533 14.06 20.34 -11.08
N ASP A 534 14.89 20.85 -11.99
CA ASP A 534 16.18 21.47 -11.68
C ASP A 534 16.07 22.61 -10.62
N PRO A 535 15.17 23.61 -10.77
CA PRO A 535 15.03 24.66 -9.76
C PRO A 535 14.55 24.16 -8.40
N LEU A 536 13.75 23.09 -8.39
CA LEU A 536 13.22 22.47 -7.18
C LEU A 536 14.32 21.68 -6.47
N ILE A 537 15.11 20.89 -7.19
CA ILE A 537 16.25 20.15 -6.64
C ILE A 537 17.29 21.13 -6.06
N ARG A 538 17.61 22.23 -6.76
CA ARG A 538 18.46 23.29 -6.19
C ARG A 538 17.88 23.87 -4.91
N GLY A 539 16.57 24.14 -4.89
CA GLY A 539 15.86 24.59 -3.68
C GLY A 539 16.00 23.61 -2.52
N LEU A 540 15.84 22.31 -2.78
CA LEU A 540 15.96 21.26 -1.77
C LEU A 540 17.36 21.19 -1.15
N ILE A 541 18.41 21.33 -1.95
CA ILE A 541 19.81 21.16 -1.49
C ILE A 541 20.51 22.45 -1.04
N SER A 542 19.85 23.61 -1.15
CA SER A 542 20.48 24.91 -0.82
C SER A 542 19.69 25.79 0.13
N ARG A 543 18.39 25.52 0.33
CA ARG A 543 17.56 26.25 1.30
C ARG A 543 17.38 25.44 2.57
N PRO A 544 17.20 26.08 3.73
CA PRO A 544 17.08 25.38 5.00
C PRO A 544 15.73 24.67 5.14
N ALA A 545 15.73 23.51 5.81
CA ALA A 545 14.49 22.96 6.37
C ALA A 545 13.89 23.92 7.41
N LYS A 546 12.63 23.71 7.83
CA LYS A 546 12.11 24.43 9.00
C LYS A 546 12.63 23.74 10.26
N LEU A 547 13.15 24.51 11.21
CA LEU A 547 13.47 24.01 12.55
C LEU A 547 12.17 23.91 13.38
N ASN A 548 11.91 22.76 13.99
CA ASN A 548 10.81 22.65 14.94
C ASN A 548 11.16 23.41 16.24
N GLN A 549 10.22 24.21 16.74
CA GLN A 549 10.35 24.95 17.99
C GLN A 549 9.10 24.73 18.83
N GLN A 550 9.29 24.54 20.15
CA GLN A 550 8.22 24.23 21.10
C GLN A 550 7.10 25.29 21.20
N ASN A 551 7.36 26.51 20.75
CA ASN A 551 6.39 27.61 20.68
C ASN A 551 5.93 27.95 19.24
N HIS A 552 6.54 27.35 18.21
CA HIS A 552 6.23 27.59 16.79
C HIS A 552 6.30 26.27 16.01
N MET A 553 5.34 25.38 16.26
CA MET A 553 5.41 24.00 15.77
C MET A 553 4.98 23.87 14.31
N LEU A 554 3.72 24.23 13.96
CA LEU A 554 3.13 23.87 12.67
C LEU A 554 2.64 25.10 11.87
N VAL A 555 3.22 25.28 10.68
CA VAL A 555 2.85 26.35 9.73
C VAL A 555 1.38 26.30 9.32
N ASN A 556 0.79 27.47 9.06
CA ASN A 556 -0.60 27.62 8.68
C ASN A 556 -0.92 26.97 7.33
N ALA A 557 0.06 26.81 6.44
CA ALA A 557 -0.09 26.01 5.23
C ALA A 557 -0.58 24.57 5.49
N LEU A 558 -0.25 23.99 6.65
CA LEU A 558 -0.64 22.63 7.06
C LEU A 558 -1.72 22.60 8.16
N ARG A 559 -1.75 23.61 9.03
CA ARG A 559 -2.71 23.69 10.14
C ARG A 559 -4.04 24.33 9.76
N GLU A 560 -4.02 25.31 8.85
CA GLU A 560 -5.19 26.11 8.48
C GLU A 560 -5.52 26.09 6.99
N ARG A 561 -4.61 25.61 6.14
CA ARG A 561 -4.75 25.65 4.68
C ARG A 561 -4.42 24.32 4.01
N LEU A 562 -4.48 23.20 4.73
CA LEU A 562 -4.19 21.89 4.13
C LEU A 562 -5.18 21.60 3.00
N PHE A 563 -4.64 21.53 1.78
CA PHE A 563 -5.35 21.42 0.50
C PHE A 563 -6.37 22.54 0.18
N ALA A 564 -6.29 23.68 0.86
CA ALA A 564 -7.32 24.73 0.86
C ALA A 564 -7.42 25.59 -0.41
N PHE A 565 -6.52 25.45 -1.37
CA PHE A 565 -6.52 26.26 -2.60
C PHE A 565 -7.80 26.10 -3.46
N THR A 566 -8.68 25.16 -3.10
CA THR A 566 -9.99 24.95 -3.70
C THR A 566 -11.13 24.94 -2.68
N SER A 567 -10.97 25.41 -1.43
CA SER A 567 -12.12 25.45 -0.51
C SER A 567 -12.06 26.39 0.70
N HIS A 568 -13.25 26.78 1.19
CA HIS A 568 -13.45 27.53 2.43
C HIS A 568 -13.14 26.70 3.68
N ILE A 569 -13.35 25.36 3.64
CA ILE A 569 -13.04 24.47 4.77
C ILE A 569 -11.76 23.71 4.44
N ALA A 570 -10.63 24.25 4.87
CA ALA A 570 -9.35 23.57 4.90
C ALA A 570 -9.32 22.48 5.98
N LEU A 571 -8.49 21.46 5.76
CA LEU A 571 -8.16 20.49 6.79
C LEU A 571 -7.09 21.05 7.75
N ASP A 572 -6.89 20.36 8.87
CA ASP A 572 -5.83 20.66 9.85
C ASP A 572 -5.01 19.40 10.09
N LEU A 573 -3.73 19.41 9.67
CA LEU A 573 -2.87 18.25 9.75
C LEU A 573 -2.54 17.83 11.20
N ALA A 574 -2.39 18.78 12.13
CA ALA A 574 -2.14 18.47 13.53
C ALA A 574 -3.33 17.75 14.16
N SER A 575 -4.53 18.30 13.93
CA SER A 575 -5.77 17.69 14.39
C SER A 575 -5.96 16.28 13.80
N LEU A 576 -5.64 16.11 12.50
CA LEU A 576 -5.67 14.80 11.84
C LEU A 576 -4.68 13.79 12.44
N ASN A 577 -3.46 14.21 12.79
CA ASN A 577 -2.46 13.31 13.39
C ASN A 577 -2.89 12.80 14.77
N MET A 578 -3.40 13.70 15.63
CA MET A 578 -3.92 13.32 16.95
C MET A 578 -5.19 12.45 16.83
N GLN A 579 -6.14 12.83 15.96
CA GLN A 579 -7.35 12.02 15.71
C GLN A 579 -6.98 10.63 15.17
N ARG A 580 -5.98 10.54 14.28
CA ARG A 580 -5.51 9.27 13.73
C ARG A 580 -4.82 8.40 14.78
N SER A 581 -4.07 9.00 15.69
CA SER A 581 -3.45 8.28 16.82
C SER A 581 -4.51 7.59 17.68
N ARG A 582 -5.65 8.27 17.91
CA ARG A 582 -6.81 7.73 18.63
C ARG A 582 -7.56 6.66 17.84
N ASP A 583 -7.75 6.85 16.52
CA ASP A 583 -8.33 5.85 15.61
C ASP A 583 -7.53 4.53 15.59
N HIS A 584 -6.21 4.63 15.65
CA HIS A 584 -5.28 3.50 15.65
C HIS A 584 -5.05 2.89 17.04
N GLY A 585 -5.73 3.40 18.07
CA GLY A 585 -5.63 2.88 19.42
C GLY A 585 -4.21 2.97 20.01
N LEU A 586 -3.45 4.00 19.66
CA LEU A 586 -2.11 4.18 20.24
C LEU A 586 -2.20 4.52 21.72
N GLN A 587 -1.32 3.92 22.52
CA GLN A 587 -1.13 4.30 23.91
C GLN A 587 -0.67 5.76 24.05
N GLY A 588 -0.94 6.36 25.20
CA GLY A 588 -0.51 7.72 25.52
C GLY A 588 1.00 7.83 25.79
N TYR A 589 1.46 9.07 25.94
CA TYR A 589 2.87 9.43 25.98
C TYR A 589 3.74 8.62 26.97
N THR A 590 3.33 8.51 28.23
CA THR A 590 4.16 7.90 29.28
C THR A 590 4.41 6.41 29.04
N ALA A 591 3.44 5.69 28.46
CA ALA A 591 3.60 4.28 28.10
C ALA A 591 4.70 4.08 27.05
N TRP A 592 4.82 4.99 26.09
CA TRP A 592 5.88 4.94 25.08
C TRP A 592 7.25 5.38 25.63
N ARG A 593 7.28 6.32 26.58
CA ARG A 593 8.53 6.61 27.31
C ARG A 593 9.01 5.41 28.10
N LYS A 594 8.09 4.72 28.78
CA LYS A 594 8.40 3.45 29.46
C LYS A 594 8.95 2.39 28.52
N PHE A 595 8.32 2.21 27.34
CA PHE A 595 8.83 1.30 26.30
C PHE A 595 10.28 1.61 25.90
N CYS A 596 10.63 2.89 25.83
CA CYS A 596 11.97 3.37 25.51
C CYS A 596 12.94 3.46 26.71
N ASN A 597 12.57 2.94 27.88
CA ASN A 597 13.33 3.06 29.13
C ASN A 597 13.67 4.52 29.49
N LEU A 598 12.70 5.41 29.28
CA LEU A 598 12.79 6.82 29.60
C LEU A 598 11.92 7.16 30.82
N SER A 599 12.20 8.30 31.46
CA SER A 599 11.41 8.80 32.59
C SER A 599 9.91 8.95 32.26
N GLU A 600 9.05 8.61 33.22
CA GLU A 600 7.59 8.66 33.10
C GLU A 600 7.03 9.84 33.92
N PRO A 601 6.89 11.05 33.35
CA PRO A 601 6.43 12.21 34.12
C PRO A 601 4.98 12.03 34.58
N ARG A 602 4.72 12.31 35.86
CA ARG A 602 3.40 12.13 36.49
C ARG A 602 2.64 13.44 36.71
N ASN A 603 3.34 14.56 36.72
CA ASN A 603 2.79 15.88 37.03
C ASN A 603 3.48 16.97 36.19
N GLN A 604 3.05 18.22 36.37
CA GLN A 604 3.56 19.37 35.61
C GLN A 604 5.06 19.60 35.79
N ALA A 605 5.59 19.48 37.02
CA ALA A 605 7.00 19.72 37.30
C ALA A 605 7.91 18.66 36.66
N GLU A 606 7.51 17.39 36.75
CA GLU A 606 8.21 16.29 36.09
C GLU A 606 8.14 16.44 34.56
N LEU A 607 6.97 16.81 34.00
CA LEU A 607 6.83 17.05 32.56
C LEU A 607 7.66 18.26 32.09
N ALA A 608 7.68 19.34 32.87
CA ALA A 608 8.50 20.52 32.58
C ALA A 608 9.99 20.18 32.50
N THR A 609 10.45 19.28 33.38
CA THR A 609 11.83 18.77 33.36
C THR A 609 12.12 17.98 32.08
N VAL A 610 11.22 17.09 31.68
CA VAL A 610 11.38 16.29 30.44
C VAL A 610 11.37 17.15 29.19
N LEU A 611 10.46 18.13 29.12
CA LEU A 611 10.35 19.04 27.98
C LEU A 611 11.40 20.15 27.99
N ASN A 612 12.12 20.34 29.10
CA ASN A 612 12.91 21.53 29.38
C ASN A 612 12.11 22.83 29.12
N ASN A 613 10.81 22.82 29.48
CA ASN A 613 9.88 23.90 29.16
C ASN A 613 8.66 23.89 30.09
N THR A 614 8.70 24.72 31.13
CA THR A 614 7.63 24.85 32.13
C THR A 614 6.32 25.37 31.54
N ASP A 615 6.40 26.33 30.61
CA ASP A 615 5.21 26.92 29.98
C ASP A 615 4.46 25.91 29.12
N LEU A 616 5.18 25.19 28.26
CA LEU A 616 4.57 24.15 27.41
C LEU A 616 4.00 23.01 28.26
N ALA A 617 4.70 22.57 29.31
CA ALA A 617 4.20 21.56 30.22
C ALA A 617 2.89 21.99 30.90
N ARG A 618 2.82 23.25 31.37
CA ARG A 618 1.59 23.84 31.92
C ARG A 618 0.47 23.84 30.89
N ARG A 619 0.68 24.39 29.69
CA ARG A 619 -0.36 24.46 28.64
C ARG A 619 -0.84 23.07 28.18
N LEU A 620 0.05 22.09 28.08
CA LEU A 620 -0.33 20.71 27.78
C LEU A 620 -1.22 20.13 28.89
N LEU A 621 -0.88 20.32 30.16
CA LEU A 621 -1.67 19.80 31.27
C LEU A 621 -2.94 20.62 31.57
N GLU A 622 -3.02 21.87 31.15
CA GLU A 622 -4.29 22.62 31.14
C GLU A 622 -5.35 21.91 30.29
N HIS A 623 -4.95 21.23 29.21
CA HIS A 623 -5.86 20.51 28.33
C HIS A 623 -5.95 19.00 28.63
N TYR A 624 -4.82 18.30 28.79
CA TYR A 624 -4.80 16.84 28.98
C TYR A 624 -4.92 16.39 30.43
N LYS A 625 -4.69 17.30 31.40
CA LYS A 625 -4.69 17.09 32.87
C LYS A 625 -3.65 16.11 33.41
N THR A 626 -3.25 15.10 32.65
CA THR A 626 -2.20 14.14 33.00
C THR A 626 -1.29 13.88 31.80
N PRO A 627 0.04 13.75 32.00
CA PRO A 627 0.97 13.41 30.91
C PRO A 627 0.64 12.09 30.21
N ALA A 628 0.02 11.13 30.93
CA ALA A 628 -0.35 9.84 30.39
C ALA A 628 -1.41 9.90 29.27
N ASN A 629 -2.17 11.00 29.19
CA ASN A 629 -3.20 11.20 28.16
C ASN A 629 -2.70 11.95 26.92
N ILE A 630 -1.49 12.51 26.95
CA ILE A 630 -0.97 13.28 25.80
C ILE A 630 -0.80 12.33 24.61
N ASP A 631 -1.42 12.68 23.48
CA ASP A 631 -1.32 11.92 22.24
C ASP A 631 0.17 11.81 21.82
N VAL A 632 0.65 10.58 21.56
CA VAL A 632 2.08 10.30 21.38
C VAL A 632 2.74 11.12 20.26
N TRP A 633 1.99 11.44 19.18
CA TRP A 633 2.51 12.30 18.11
C TRP A 633 2.90 13.68 18.65
N LEU A 634 1.99 14.33 19.38
CA LEU A 634 2.21 15.66 19.96
C LEU A 634 3.34 15.64 20.98
N ALA A 635 3.35 14.64 21.86
CA ALA A 635 4.38 14.56 22.88
C ALA A 635 5.79 14.37 22.29
N GLY A 636 5.93 13.52 21.27
CA GLY A 636 7.23 13.26 20.66
C GLY A 636 7.81 14.45 19.87
N ILE A 637 6.97 15.27 19.23
CA ILE A 637 7.42 16.54 18.59
C ILE A 637 7.66 17.66 19.61
N ALA A 638 7.11 17.53 20.83
CA ALA A 638 7.30 18.51 21.89
C ALA A 638 8.61 18.31 22.66
N GLU A 639 9.20 17.12 22.63
CA GLU A 639 10.48 16.87 23.29
C GLU A 639 11.63 17.67 22.65
N PRO A 640 12.58 18.19 23.45
CA PRO A 640 13.77 18.84 22.92
C PRO A 640 14.61 17.83 22.12
N PHE A 641 15.29 18.31 21.07
CA PHE A 641 16.10 17.43 20.22
C PHE A 641 17.23 16.74 20.98
N VAL A 642 17.52 15.50 20.60
CA VAL A 642 18.78 14.86 20.99
C VAL A 642 19.96 15.55 20.29
N PRO A 643 21.18 15.54 20.88
CA PRO A 643 22.36 16.12 20.25
C PRO A 643 22.57 15.59 18.82
N GLY A 644 22.76 16.50 17.85
CA GLY A 644 22.97 16.17 16.44
C GLY A 644 21.77 15.55 15.71
N GLY A 645 20.61 15.44 16.36
CA GLY A 645 19.37 14.94 15.76
C GLY A 645 18.32 16.05 15.52
N ARG A 646 17.16 15.65 14.99
CA ARG A 646 15.97 16.51 14.79
C ARG A 646 14.69 15.92 15.36
N VAL A 647 14.83 14.99 16.29
CA VAL A 647 13.75 14.49 17.12
C VAL A 647 14.19 14.38 18.58
N GLY A 648 13.24 14.37 19.51
CA GLY A 648 13.53 14.13 20.91
C GLY A 648 13.83 12.66 21.25
N PRO A 649 14.24 12.38 22.50
CA PRO A 649 14.62 11.03 22.95
C PRO A 649 13.60 9.94 22.63
N LEU A 650 12.30 10.22 22.79
CA LEU A 650 11.25 9.25 22.50
C LEU A 650 11.24 8.84 21.03
N PHE A 651 11.20 9.81 20.12
CA PHE A 651 11.16 9.53 18.69
C PHE A 651 12.51 9.02 18.16
N SER A 652 13.63 9.43 18.75
CA SER A 652 14.95 8.84 18.45
C SER A 652 14.95 7.32 18.72
N CYS A 653 14.41 6.91 19.87
CA CYS A 653 14.22 5.50 20.23
C CYS A 653 13.27 4.77 19.25
N LEU A 654 12.07 5.29 19.01
CA LEU A 654 11.05 4.60 18.19
C LEU A 654 11.48 4.48 16.72
N ILE A 655 12.02 5.56 16.14
CA ILE A 655 12.51 5.59 14.76
C ILE A 655 13.73 4.68 14.62
N GLY A 656 14.73 4.81 15.51
CA GLY A 656 15.92 3.97 15.48
C GLY A 656 15.62 2.48 15.63
N THR A 657 14.65 2.14 16.49
CA THR A 657 14.18 0.75 16.67
C THR A 657 13.52 0.20 15.42
N GLN A 658 12.69 0.98 14.73
CA GLN A 658 12.06 0.54 13.48
C GLN A 658 13.12 0.29 12.39
N PHE A 659 14.04 1.24 12.19
CA PHE A 659 15.08 1.09 11.18
C PHE A 659 16.02 -0.09 11.49
N GLN A 660 16.29 -0.37 12.77
CA GLN A 660 17.02 -1.57 13.17
C GLN A 660 16.25 -2.83 12.76
N LYS A 661 14.96 -2.91 13.06
CA LYS A 661 14.13 -4.08 12.72
C LYS A 661 14.05 -4.35 11.22
N ILE A 662 13.83 -3.32 10.40
CA ILE A 662 13.77 -3.50 8.94
C ILE A 662 15.15 -3.88 8.37
N ARG A 663 16.25 -3.34 8.91
CA ARG A 663 17.61 -3.70 8.47
C ARG A 663 17.94 -5.15 8.80
N LEU A 664 17.67 -5.59 10.03
CA LEU A 664 18.02 -6.93 10.51
C LEU A 664 17.04 -8.02 10.04
N GLY A 665 15.78 -7.66 9.82
CA GLY A 665 14.72 -8.56 9.35
C GLY A 665 14.62 -8.66 7.82
N ASP A 666 15.50 -7.99 7.08
CA ASP A 666 15.51 -7.99 5.62
C ASP A 666 16.56 -8.96 5.05
N ARG A 667 16.09 -10.09 4.50
CA ARG A 667 16.96 -11.09 3.86
C ARG A 667 17.75 -10.52 2.69
N LEU A 668 17.22 -9.49 2.04
CA LEU A 668 17.79 -8.88 0.83
C LEU A 668 18.46 -7.53 1.13
N TRP A 669 18.79 -7.26 2.41
CA TRP A 669 19.61 -6.11 2.81
C TRP A 669 20.96 -6.12 2.07
N TRP A 670 21.40 -4.96 1.57
CA TRP A 670 22.54 -4.87 0.66
C TRP A 670 23.88 -5.40 1.23
N GLU A 671 24.09 -5.29 2.55
CA GLU A 671 25.28 -5.82 3.24
C GLU A 671 25.21 -7.34 3.46
N ASN A 672 24.02 -7.94 3.32
CA ASN A 672 23.84 -9.36 3.61
C ASN A 672 24.60 -10.23 2.59
N ARG A 673 25.26 -11.28 3.09
CA ARG A 673 26.08 -12.17 2.26
C ARG A 673 25.20 -12.87 1.21
N GLY A 674 25.67 -12.88 -0.03
CA GLY A 674 24.96 -13.48 -1.16
C GLY A 674 23.94 -12.56 -1.85
N VAL A 675 23.63 -11.39 -1.29
CA VAL A 675 22.80 -10.39 -1.98
C VAL A 675 23.61 -9.71 -3.07
N PHE A 676 24.76 -9.15 -2.72
CA PHE A 676 25.76 -8.64 -3.66
C PHE A 676 27.10 -9.37 -3.47
N THR A 677 27.93 -9.41 -4.51
CA THR A 677 29.32 -9.86 -4.37
C THR A 677 30.14 -8.86 -3.55
N LYS A 678 31.34 -9.25 -3.09
CA LYS A 678 32.22 -8.31 -2.37
C LYS A 678 32.57 -7.11 -3.24
N ARG A 679 32.98 -7.33 -4.49
CA ARG A 679 33.31 -6.26 -5.45
C ARG A 679 32.13 -5.33 -5.72
N GLN A 680 30.92 -5.87 -5.83
CA GLN A 680 29.70 -5.07 -5.96
C GLN A 680 29.49 -4.19 -4.72
N ARG A 681 29.65 -4.72 -3.49
CA ARG A 681 29.53 -3.91 -2.27
C ARG A 681 30.62 -2.84 -2.16
N ASP A 682 31.85 -3.16 -2.56
CA ASP A 682 32.97 -2.21 -2.56
C ASP A 682 32.74 -1.05 -3.55
N SER A 683 31.97 -1.26 -4.62
CA SER A 683 31.49 -0.20 -5.51
C SER A 683 30.27 0.53 -4.94
N LEU A 684 29.27 -0.18 -4.40
CA LEU A 684 28.07 0.45 -3.82
C LEU A 684 28.39 1.43 -2.69
N ILE A 685 29.38 1.13 -1.84
CA ILE A 685 29.72 2.01 -0.71
C ILE A 685 30.21 3.40 -1.15
N THR A 686 30.71 3.56 -2.39
CA THR A 686 31.21 4.85 -2.90
C THR A 686 30.12 5.73 -3.49
N MET A 687 28.89 5.22 -3.63
CA MET A 687 27.76 6.01 -4.13
C MET A 687 27.40 7.16 -3.20
N SER A 688 26.95 8.26 -3.79
CA SER A 688 26.41 9.43 -3.09
C SER A 688 25.14 9.95 -3.77
N LEU A 689 24.23 10.51 -2.97
CA LEU A 689 23.05 11.21 -3.50
C LEU A 689 23.45 12.41 -4.38
N ALA A 690 24.58 13.06 -4.07
CA ALA A 690 25.14 14.13 -4.87
C ALA A 690 25.44 13.66 -6.31
N ARG A 691 26.03 12.47 -6.49
CA ARG A 691 26.27 11.86 -7.81
C ARG A 691 24.97 11.58 -8.56
N ILE A 692 23.97 11.00 -7.88
CA ILE A 692 22.65 10.74 -8.47
C ILE A 692 22.00 12.05 -8.96
N ILE A 693 22.08 13.12 -8.18
CA ILE A 693 21.59 14.45 -8.59
C ILE A 693 22.31 14.92 -9.85
N CYS A 694 23.65 14.87 -9.87
CA CYS A 694 24.45 15.28 -11.02
C CYS A 694 24.15 14.47 -12.29
N ASP A 695 23.94 13.15 -12.17
CA ASP A 695 23.66 12.27 -13.31
C ASP A 695 22.27 12.49 -13.94
N ASN A 696 21.31 12.94 -13.15
CA ASN A 696 19.89 12.92 -13.54
C ASN A 696 19.25 14.32 -13.64
N THR A 697 20.04 15.39 -13.49
CA THR A 697 19.60 16.79 -13.58
C THR A 697 20.52 17.61 -14.48
N GLY A 698 20.21 18.89 -14.67
CA GLY A 698 21.11 19.86 -15.33
C GLY A 698 22.08 20.56 -14.38
N LEU A 699 22.10 20.23 -13.09
CA LEU A 699 22.96 20.88 -12.11
C LEU A 699 24.44 20.60 -12.41
N LYS A 700 25.27 21.65 -12.30
CA LYS A 700 26.73 21.57 -12.48
C LYS A 700 27.49 21.54 -11.17
N LYS A 701 26.91 22.13 -10.11
CA LYS A 701 27.46 22.12 -8.76
C LYS A 701 26.42 21.59 -7.78
N VAL A 702 26.86 20.86 -6.78
CA VAL A 702 26.04 20.33 -5.69
C VAL A 702 26.85 20.34 -4.39
N PRO A 703 26.23 20.39 -3.20
CA PRO A 703 26.95 20.10 -1.97
C PRO A 703 27.37 18.63 -1.96
N ALA A 704 28.55 18.33 -1.37
CA ALA A 704 29.02 16.95 -1.25
C ALA A 704 28.07 16.08 -0.40
N ASP A 705 27.47 16.67 0.64
CA ASP A 705 26.37 16.11 1.43
C ASP A 705 25.10 16.94 1.18
N PRO A 706 24.17 16.46 0.34
CA PRO A 706 22.92 17.15 0.03
C PRO A 706 21.99 17.44 1.21
N PHE A 707 22.19 16.79 2.36
CA PHE A 707 21.37 17.01 3.56
C PHE A 707 21.91 18.15 4.43
N ARG A 708 23.20 18.51 4.30
CA ARG A 708 23.82 19.56 5.11
C ARG A 708 23.76 20.92 4.44
N LEU A 709 23.26 21.90 5.18
CA LEU A 709 23.24 23.28 4.74
C LEU A 709 24.66 23.84 4.74
N LYS A 710 25.03 24.45 3.62
CA LYS A 710 26.29 25.16 3.45
C LYS A 710 26.03 26.66 3.48
N ALA A 711 26.77 27.37 4.33
CA ALA A 711 26.68 28.82 4.42
C ALA A 711 27.26 29.51 3.17
N ASN A 712 28.34 28.94 2.61
CA ASN A 712 28.99 29.47 1.41
C ASN A 712 28.80 28.53 0.22
N LYS A 713 28.26 29.07 -0.87
CA LYS A 713 28.06 28.35 -2.14
C LYS A 713 29.38 27.94 -2.80
N ALA A 714 30.49 28.60 -2.48
CA ALA A 714 31.83 28.20 -2.92
C ALA A 714 32.24 26.82 -2.38
N GLU A 715 31.57 26.30 -1.34
CA GLU A 715 31.78 24.94 -0.84
C GLU A 715 31.05 23.86 -1.66
N PHE A 716 30.29 24.25 -2.68
CA PHE A 716 29.66 23.28 -3.59
C PHE A 716 30.73 22.71 -4.51
N VAL A 717 30.67 21.40 -4.72
CA VAL A 717 31.60 20.67 -5.57
C VAL A 717 31.07 20.60 -7.00
N GLU A 718 31.97 20.64 -7.97
CA GLU A 718 31.63 20.44 -9.38
C GLU A 718 31.20 18.99 -9.60
N CYS A 719 30.12 18.77 -10.34
CA CYS A 719 29.63 17.44 -10.69
C CYS A 719 30.69 16.61 -11.45
N SER A 720 31.61 17.24 -12.18
CA SER A 720 32.72 16.56 -12.84
C SER A 720 33.78 16.01 -11.87
N SER A 721 33.84 16.54 -10.65
CA SER A 721 34.79 16.10 -9.60
C SER A 721 34.24 14.95 -8.75
N ILE A 722 32.94 14.66 -8.82
CA ILE A 722 32.32 13.56 -8.09
C ILE A 722 32.47 12.29 -8.93
N ALA A 723 33.25 11.33 -8.43
CA ALA A 723 33.50 10.06 -9.09
C ALA A 723 32.22 9.32 -9.47
N GLU A 724 32.25 8.72 -10.66
CA GLU A 724 31.20 7.81 -11.11
C GLU A 724 31.28 6.47 -10.37
N ILE A 725 30.15 5.77 -10.33
CA ILE A 725 30.06 4.45 -9.71
C ILE A 725 30.59 3.41 -10.69
N ASP A 726 31.52 2.57 -10.21
CA ASP A 726 32.08 1.49 -11.02
C ASP A 726 31.10 0.33 -11.14
N PHE A 727 30.49 0.16 -12.33
CA PHE A 727 29.59 -0.95 -12.62
C PHE A 727 30.29 -2.17 -13.23
N THR A 728 31.62 -2.16 -13.41
CA THR A 728 32.35 -3.35 -13.89
C THR A 728 32.11 -4.62 -13.04
N PRO A 729 31.84 -4.56 -11.71
CA PRO A 729 31.50 -5.75 -10.93
C PRO A 729 30.17 -6.41 -11.29
N TRP A 730 29.35 -5.81 -12.17
CA TRP A 730 28.11 -6.39 -12.70
C TRP A 730 28.27 -7.03 -14.08
N ILE A 731 29.47 -7.03 -14.66
CA ILE A 731 29.73 -7.74 -15.92
C ILE A 731 29.58 -9.24 -15.65
N ASP A 732 28.62 -9.85 -16.33
CA ASP A 732 28.38 -11.28 -16.33
C ASP A 732 29.04 -11.90 -17.57
N SER A 733 30.00 -12.79 -17.34
CA SER A 733 30.76 -13.45 -18.40
C SER A 733 29.93 -14.45 -19.23
N GLY A 734 28.65 -14.66 -18.90
CA GLY A 734 27.75 -15.59 -19.61
C GLY A 734 28.12 -17.07 -19.44
N LYS A 735 29.18 -17.38 -18.68
CA LYS A 735 29.59 -18.73 -18.31
C LYS A 735 29.08 -19.04 -16.91
N GLU A 736 27.80 -19.39 -16.76
CA GLU A 736 27.34 -19.98 -15.50
C GLU A 736 28.06 -21.30 -15.26
N LYS A 737 28.94 -21.33 -14.24
CA LYS A 737 29.26 -22.59 -13.56
C LYS A 737 27.99 -23.05 -12.86
N ALA A 738 27.53 -24.25 -13.21
CA ALA A 738 26.45 -24.93 -12.50
C ALA A 738 26.69 -24.89 -10.98
N PRO A 739 25.65 -24.73 -10.15
CA PRO A 739 25.81 -24.62 -8.70
C PRO A 739 26.45 -25.89 -8.15
N GLU A 740 27.49 -25.75 -7.32
CA GLU A 740 28.09 -26.83 -6.53
C GLU A 740 27.00 -27.52 -5.70
N ARG A 741 26.54 -28.68 -6.17
CA ARG A 741 25.84 -29.64 -5.31
C ARG A 741 26.90 -30.24 -4.40
N LEU A 742 26.74 -30.02 -3.09
CA LEU A 742 27.35 -30.86 -2.05
C LEU A 742 27.00 -32.33 -2.36
N GLN A 743 27.96 -33.09 -2.90
CA GLN A 743 27.84 -34.53 -3.11
C GLN A 743 28.06 -35.23 -1.77
N VAL A 744 26.98 -35.78 -1.21
CA VAL A 744 27.07 -36.92 -0.30
C VAL A 744 27.23 -38.17 -1.18
N ILE A 745 28.37 -38.84 -1.05
CA ILE A 745 28.72 -40.03 -1.82
C ILE A 745 28.06 -41.25 -1.16
N CYS A 746 27.14 -41.91 -1.86
CA CYS A 746 26.82 -43.32 -1.65
C CYS A 746 27.10 -44.08 -2.97
N PRO A 747 27.63 -45.32 -2.94
CA PRO A 747 28.03 -46.02 -4.17
C PRO A 747 26.82 -46.43 -5.01
N ARG A 748 26.86 -46.12 -6.32
CA ARG A 748 25.87 -46.56 -7.30
C ARG A 748 26.18 -47.97 -7.80
N GLY A 749 25.16 -48.83 -7.89
CA GLY A 749 25.22 -50.11 -8.59
C GLY A 749 25.43 -49.95 -10.11
N SER A 750 25.89 -51.02 -10.76
CA SER A 750 26.27 -51.05 -12.17
C SER A 750 25.13 -50.67 -13.11
N GLN A 751 25.45 -49.82 -14.07
CA GLN A 751 24.53 -49.25 -15.05
C GLN A 751 24.17 -50.28 -16.13
N GLY A 752 22.87 -50.43 -16.42
CA GLY A 752 22.37 -51.25 -17.53
C GLY A 752 22.77 -50.66 -18.89
N ILE A 753 22.84 -51.52 -19.91
CA ILE A 753 23.31 -51.17 -21.27
C ILE A 753 22.32 -50.20 -21.91
N ASN A 754 22.83 -49.08 -22.44
CA ASN A 754 22.02 -48.06 -23.12
C ASN A 754 21.46 -48.60 -24.44
N GLY A 755 20.17 -48.39 -24.68
CA GLY A 755 19.55 -48.61 -25.99
C GLY A 755 20.05 -47.60 -27.04
N PRO A 756 19.90 -47.91 -28.34
CA PRO A 756 20.37 -47.05 -29.41
C PRO A 756 19.64 -45.68 -29.40
N PRO A 757 20.32 -44.59 -29.79
CA PRO A 757 19.70 -43.26 -29.85
C PRO A 757 18.53 -43.25 -30.84
N GLY A 758 17.42 -42.63 -30.44
CA GLY A 758 16.33 -42.32 -31.37
C GLY A 758 16.78 -41.35 -32.47
N PRO A 759 16.12 -41.34 -33.64
CA PRO A 759 16.49 -40.45 -34.74
C PRO A 759 16.37 -38.97 -34.33
N PRO A 760 17.22 -38.08 -34.88
CA PRO A 760 17.16 -36.65 -34.61
C PRO A 760 15.79 -36.07 -34.96
N GLY A 761 15.23 -35.27 -34.07
CA GLY A 761 14.03 -34.48 -34.36
C GLY A 761 14.32 -33.44 -35.47
N PRO A 762 13.32 -33.06 -36.28
CA PRO A 762 13.52 -32.08 -37.35
C PRO A 762 13.98 -30.72 -36.78
N PRO A 763 14.80 -29.96 -37.54
CA PRO A 763 15.26 -28.63 -37.13
C PRO A 763 14.09 -27.67 -36.92
N GLY A 764 14.15 -26.86 -35.85
CA GLY A 764 13.19 -25.78 -35.61
C GLY A 764 13.29 -24.68 -36.69
N PRO A 765 12.17 -24.01 -37.04
CA PRO A 765 12.16 -23.06 -38.15
C PRO A 765 12.95 -21.78 -37.82
N GLY A 766 13.69 -21.29 -38.82
CA GLY A 766 14.53 -20.09 -38.75
C GLY A 766 13.75 -18.78 -38.64
N SER A 767 14.39 -17.77 -38.05
CA SER A 767 13.83 -16.45 -37.77
C SER A 767 13.62 -15.62 -39.04
N ASN A 768 12.45 -15.79 -39.67
CA ASN A 768 11.86 -14.78 -40.56
C ASN A 768 10.35 -14.97 -40.75
N SER A 769 9.61 -15.40 -39.72
CA SER A 769 8.16 -15.51 -39.78
C SER A 769 7.49 -14.38 -38.99
N THR A 770 6.61 -13.65 -39.66
CA THR A 770 5.50 -12.95 -39.02
C THR A 770 4.80 -13.95 -38.11
N ALA A 771 4.98 -13.82 -36.79
CA ALA A 771 4.37 -14.73 -35.84
C ALA A 771 2.87 -14.84 -36.14
N GLN A 772 2.40 -16.05 -36.49
CA GLN A 772 1.01 -16.29 -36.80
C GLN A 772 0.19 -15.99 -35.54
N LYS A 773 -0.69 -14.98 -35.62
CA LYS A 773 -1.55 -14.53 -34.53
C LYS A 773 -2.96 -15.07 -34.74
N SER A 774 -3.59 -15.51 -33.66
CA SER A 774 -4.98 -15.96 -33.64
C SER A 774 -5.64 -15.47 -32.37
N ALA A 775 -6.69 -14.67 -32.52
CA ALA A 775 -7.47 -14.14 -31.42
C ALA A 775 -8.85 -13.66 -31.90
N PHE A 776 -9.83 -13.78 -31.01
CA PHE A 776 -11.16 -13.22 -31.17
C PHE A 776 -11.72 -12.72 -29.83
N SER A 777 -12.60 -11.74 -29.91
CA SER A 777 -13.40 -11.21 -28.82
C SER A 777 -14.78 -10.88 -29.37
N MET A 778 -15.79 -11.59 -28.89
CA MET A 778 -17.14 -11.54 -29.42
C MET A 778 -18.13 -11.19 -28.31
N LYS A 779 -19.12 -10.38 -28.65
CA LYS A 779 -20.32 -10.12 -27.85
C LYS A 779 -21.53 -10.82 -28.48
N LEU A 780 -22.53 -11.13 -27.66
CA LEU A 780 -23.73 -11.80 -28.12
C LEU A 780 -24.51 -10.91 -29.10
N GLY A 781 -24.58 -9.62 -28.80
CA GLY A 781 -25.11 -8.58 -29.68
C GLY A 781 -26.62 -8.40 -29.60
N SER A 782 -27.38 -9.38 -30.10
CA SER A 782 -28.85 -9.42 -29.98
C SER A 782 -29.30 -10.62 -29.15
N ALA A 783 -30.31 -10.44 -28.30
CA ALA A 783 -30.82 -11.52 -27.45
C ALA A 783 -31.39 -12.65 -28.31
N SER A 784 -30.93 -13.89 -28.09
CA SER A 784 -31.39 -15.04 -28.87
C SER A 784 -32.89 -15.31 -28.65
N LEU A 785 -33.68 -15.23 -29.73
CA LEU A 785 -35.13 -15.49 -29.72
C LEU A 785 -35.47 -16.99 -29.80
N LEU A 786 -34.52 -17.80 -30.29
CA LEU A 786 -34.66 -19.25 -30.46
C LEU A 786 -33.96 -20.00 -29.31
N PRO A 787 -34.52 -21.13 -28.83
CA PRO A 787 -33.86 -21.98 -27.84
C PRO A 787 -32.76 -22.78 -28.52
N ILE A 788 -31.55 -22.22 -28.57
CA ILE A 788 -30.37 -22.87 -29.16
C ILE A 788 -29.46 -23.34 -28.03
N LYS A 789 -29.06 -24.62 -28.04
CA LYS A 789 -28.09 -25.16 -27.07
C LYS A 789 -26.70 -24.54 -27.27
N LYS A 790 -26.28 -24.33 -28.51
CA LYS A 790 -25.02 -23.68 -28.86
C LYS A 790 -25.14 -22.16 -28.88
N LEU A 791 -24.25 -21.46 -28.19
CA LEU A 791 -24.25 -20.01 -28.07
C LEU A 791 -23.50 -19.39 -29.24
N ILE A 792 -24.20 -18.54 -30.01
CA ILE A 792 -23.65 -17.89 -31.20
C ILE A 792 -23.51 -16.40 -30.92
N PHE A 793 -22.27 -15.95 -30.72
CA PHE A 793 -21.92 -14.54 -30.54
C PHE A 793 -21.76 -13.87 -31.91
N ARG A 794 -22.53 -12.81 -32.16
CA ARG A 794 -22.64 -12.21 -33.51
C ARG A 794 -21.85 -10.92 -33.67
N ASP A 795 -21.61 -10.20 -32.57
CA ASP A 795 -20.99 -8.88 -32.61
C ASP A 795 -19.50 -9.00 -32.32
N ALA A 796 -18.66 -8.79 -33.35
CA ALA A 796 -17.22 -8.85 -33.20
C ALA A 796 -16.68 -7.55 -32.60
N VAL A 797 -16.08 -7.64 -31.41
CA VAL A 797 -15.21 -6.57 -30.87
C VAL A 797 -13.84 -6.67 -31.52
N PHE A 798 -13.37 -7.89 -31.74
CA PHE A 798 -12.14 -8.20 -32.46
C PHE A 798 -12.26 -9.60 -33.08
N ASN A 799 -12.09 -9.76 -34.39
CA ASN A 799 -12.05 -11.07 -35.06
C ASN A 799 -11.30 -10.98 -36.39
N SER A 800 -10.21 -10.20 -36.43
CA SER A 800 -9.52 -9.84 -37.68
C SER A 800 -8.92 -11.02 -38.44
N PHE A 801 -8.75 -12.18 -37.79
CA PHE A 801 -8.24 -13.41 -38.40
C PHE A 801 -9.35 -14.34 -38.92
N ASN A 802 -10.62 -14.02 -38.65
CA ASN A 802 -11.79 -14.83 -38.99
C ASN A 802 -11.69 -16.29 -38.50
N ASP A 803 -11.06 -16.48 -37.35
CA ASP A 803 -10.93 -17.79 -36.72
C ASP A 803 -12.20 -18.18 -35.93
N TYR A 804 -13.01 -17.18 -35.54
CA TYR A 804 -14.34 -17.39 -34.98
C TYR A 804 -15.44 -17.13 -36.02
N SER A 805 -16.41 -18.04 -36.14
CA SER A 805 -17.52 -17.94 -37.07
C SER A 805 -18.79 -17.43 -36.39
N THR A 806 -19.26 -16.25 -36.80
CA THR A 806 -20.52 -15.64 -36.33
C THR A 806 -21.78 -16.35 -36.82
N GLN A 807 -21.65 -17.26 -37.79
CA GLN A 807 -22.75 -18.09 -38.30
C GLN A 807 -22.94 -19.33 -37.43
N THR A 808 -21.86 -19.95 -36.96
CA THR A 808 -21.87 -21.25 -36.27
C THR A 808 -21.61 -21.17 -34.77
N GLY A 809 -21.02 -20.07 -34.28
CA GLY A 809 -20.61 -19.90 -32.89
C GLY A 809 -19.32 -20.63 -32.53
N GLU A 810 -18.54 -21.06 -33.52
CA GLU A 810 -17.33 -21.85 -33.33
C GLU A 810 -16.06 -21.05 -33.61
N PHE A 811 -15.09 -21.18 -32.72
CA PHE A 811 -13.69 -20.92 -33.02
C PHE A 811 -13.06 -22.15 -33.66
N THR A 812 -12.35 -22.00 -34.78
CA THR A 812 -11.57 -23.06 -35.42
C THR A 812 -10.09 -22.72 -35.33
N CYS A 813 -9.33 -23.58 -34.65
CA CYS A 813 -7.89 -23.42 -34.48
C CYS A 813 -7.17 -23.57 -35.83
N ARG A 814 -6.71 -22.47 -36.43
CA ARG A 814 -5.92 -22.51 -37.67
C ARG A 814 -4.43 -22.67 -37.43
N VAL A 815 -3.95 -22.23 -36.28
CA VAL A 815 -2.54 -22.22 -35.90
C VAL A 815 -2.41 -23.07 -34.64
N PRO A 816 -1.72 -24.22 -34.67
CA PRO A 816 -1.59 -25.06 -33.49
C PRO A 816 -0.82 -24.30 -32.40
N GLY A 817 -1.25 -24.43 -31.14
CA GLY A 817 -0.64 -23.69 -30.04
C GLY A 817 -1.43 -23.74 -28.73
N LEU A 818 -0.95 -22.98 -27.75
CA LEU A 818 -1.61 -22.82 -26.45
C LEU A 818 -2.53 -21.60 -26.49
N TYR A 819 -3.81 -21.79 -26.18
CA TYR A 819 -4.85 -20.75 -26.24
C TYR A 819 -5.52 -20.55 -24.89
N GLU A 820 -5.80 -19.30 -24.54
CA GLU A 820 -6.67 -18.94 -23.41
C GLU A 820 -8.08 -18.62 -23.91
N PHE A 821 -9.08 -19.22 -23.28
CA PHE A 821 -10.51 -18.95 -23.51
C PHE A 821 -11.16 -18.39 -22.25
N VAL A 822 -11.94 -17.32 -22.43
CA VAL A 822 -12.68 -16.65 -21.35
C VAL A 822 -14.10 -16.36 -21.82
N PHE A 823 -15.09 -16.69 -21.00
CA PHE A 823 -16.48 -16.30 -21.23
C PHE A 823 -17.13 -15.69 -20.01
N SER A 824 -18.04 -14.76 -20.24
CA SER A 824 -18.86 -14.12 -19.22
C SER A 824 -20.26 -13.88 -19.78
N LEU A 825 -21.25 -14.58 -19.24
CA LEU A 825 -22.64 -14.57 -19.68
C LEU A 825 -23.53 -14.04 -18.56
N SER A 826 -24.63 -13.41 -18.96
CA SER A 826 -25.65 -12.98 -18.01
C SER A 826 -27.05 -13.19 -18.57
N SER A 827 -27.97 -13.72 -17.76
CA SER A 827 -29.34 -14.04 -18.18
C SER A 827 -30.34 -13.81 -17.03
N PRO A 828 -31.57 -13.35 -17.28
CA PRO A 828 -32.61 -13.24 -16.26
C PRO A 828 -33.22 -14.60 -15.89
N ARG A 829 -32.98 -15.65 -16.67
CA ARG A 829 -33.43 -17.04 -16.41
C ARG A 829 -32.27 -18.01 -16.52
N SER A 830 -32.33 -19.14 -15.80
CA SER A 830 -31.26 -20.13 -15.83
C SER A 830 -31.14 -20.75 -17.23
N ALA A 831 -29.92 -20.76 -17.76
CA ALA A 831 -29.55 -21.45 -18.98
C ALA A 831 -29.07 -22.89 -18.71
N GLY A 832 -29.13 -23.34 -17.45
CA GLY A 832 -28.59 -24.62 -17.01
C GLY A 832 -27.08 -24.54 -16.78
N ILE A 833 -26.35 -25.60 -17.13
CA ILE A 833 -24.89 -25.60 -17.12
C ILE A 833 -24.40 -25.04 -18.45
N VAL A 834 -23.46 -24.09 -18.40
CA VAL A 834 -22.78 -23.58 -19.59
C VAL A 834 -21.41 -24.24 -19.67
N SER A 835 -21.13 -24.93 -20.76
CA SER A 835 -19.87 -25.63 -20.98
C SER A 835 -19.12 -25.07 -22.18
N LEU A 836 -17.80 -24.89 -22.01
CA LEU A 836 -16.86 -24.73 -23.11
C LEU A 836 -16.61 -26.12 -23.70
N MET A 837 -16.97 -26.27 -24.96
CA MET A 837 -16.87 -27.51 -25.72
C MET A 837 -15.65 -27.44 -26.63
N CYS A 838 -14.80 -28.46 -26.59
CA CYS A 838 -13.66 -28.66 -27.48
C CYS A 838 -13.88 -29.97 -28.25
N ASN A 839 -14.06 -29.91 -29.58
CA ASN A 839 -14.46 -31.06 -30.42
C ASN A 839 -15.59 -31.89 -29.78
N SER A 840 -16.64 -31.23 -29.30
CA SER A 840 -17.81 -31.84 -28.63
C SER A 840 -17.55 -32.44 -27.24
N THR A 841 -16.38 -32.24 -26.64
CA THR A 841 -16.08 -32.62 -25.25
C THR A 841 -16.09 -31.38 -24.35
N ALA A 842 -16.80 -31.44 -23.22
CA ALA A 842 -16.80 -30.34 -22.26
C ALA A 842 -15.46 -30.29 -21.51
N VAL A 843 -14.73 -29.18 -21.65
CA VAL A 843 -13.42 -28.96 -21.01
C VAL A 843 -13.47 -27.96 -19.86
N LEU A 844 -14.56 -27.20 -19.75
CA LEU A 844 -14.86 -26.33 -18.62
C LEU A 844 -16.37 -26.17 -18.52
N SER A 845 -16.96 -26.32 -17.34
CA SER A 845 -18.39 -26.11 -17.10
C SER A 845 -18.60 -25.09 -15.99
N SER A 846 -19.43 -24.08 -16.26
CA SER A 846 -19.88 -23.08 -15.28
C SER A 846 -21.33 -23.38 -14.89
N VAL A 847 -21.55 -23.49 -13.58
CA VAL A 847 -22.89 -23.50 -12.98
C VAL A 847 -23.40 -22.07 -12.77
N PRO A 848 -24.72 -21.85 -12.68
CA PRO A 848 -25.30 -20.53 -12.47
C PRO A 848 -24.86 -19.91 -11.13
N SER A 849 -24.39 -18.67 -11.16
CA SER A 849 -24.14 -17.84 -9.98
C SER A 849 -25.16 -16.70 -9.94
N SER A 850 -25.95 -16.63 -8.87
CA SER A 850 -26.91 -15.53 -8.64
C SER A 850 -26.18 -14.36 -7.97
N GLN A 851 -26.14 -13.19 -8.63
CA GLN A 851 -25.50 -11.98 -8.09
C GLN A 851 -26.51 -10.87 -7.75
N SER A 852 -27.79 -10.98 -8.14
CA SER A 852 -28.84 -9.98 -7.91
C SER A 852 -30.25 -10.59 -8.12
N PRO A 853 -31.33 -10.05 -7.51
CA PRO A 853 -32.69 -10.51 -7.79
C PRO A 853 -32.98 -10.39 -9.28
N GLY A 854 -33.21 -11.52 -9.95
CA GLY A 854 -33.59 -11.56 -11.36
C GLY A 854 -32.45 -11.58 -12.39
N ARG A 855 -31.18 -11.78 -12.01
CA ARG A 855 -30.07 -11.92 -12.98
C ARG A 855 -29.02 -12.96 -12.57
N ILE A 856 -28.86 -13.98 -13.41
CA ILE A 856 -27.95 -15.13 -13.26
C ILE A 856 -26.74 -14.92 -14.15
N THR A 857 -25.56 -15.26 -13.66
CA THR A 857 -24.29 -15.13 -14.38
C THR A 857 -23.57 -16.46 -14.53
N TYR A 858 -22.82 -16.59 -15.63
CA TYR A 858 -21.94 -17.73 -15.90
C TYR A 858 -20.59 -17.17 -16.34
N SER A 859 -19.50 -17.68 -15.78
CA SER A 859 -18.17 -17.23 -16.18
C SER A 859 -17.19 -18.39 -16.11
N GLY A 860 -16.28 -18.45 -17.06
CA GLY A 860 -15.24 -19.46 -17.08
C GLY A 860 -14.00 -18.97 -17.79
N GLN A 861 -12.86 -19.46 -17.34
CA GLN A 861 -11.55 -19.24 -17.93
C GLN A 861 -10.76 -20.54 -17.93
N THR A 862 -10.16 -20.89 -19.05
CA THR A 862 -9.27 -22.06 -19.16
C THR A 862 -8.22 -21.85 -20.24
N ILE A 863 -7.13 -22.60 -20.16
CA ILE A 863 -6.04 -22.62 -21.13
C ILE A 863 -5.99 -24.01 -21.75
N LEU A 864 -6.01 -24.09 -23.07
CA LEU A 864 -6.05 -25.33 -23.84
C LEU A 864 -4.94 -25.35 -24.88
N TRP A 865 -4.25 -26.49 -24.98
CA TRP A 865 -3.43 -26.78 -26.15
C TRP A 865 -4.33 -27.26 -27.28
N LEU A 866 -4.30 -26.56 -28.42
CA LEU A 866 -5.16 -26.88 -29.56
C LEU A 866 -4.32 -27.29 -30.77
N PRO A 867 -4.49 -28.53 -31.26
CA PRO A 867 -4.05 -28.91 -32.61
C PRO A 867 -4.80 -28.12 -33.68
N GLN A 868 -4.17 -27.96 -34.86
CA GLN A 868 -4.84 -27.38 -36.02
C GLN A 868 -6.12 -28.14 -36.38
N GLY A 869 -7.19 -27.42 -36.69
CA GLY A 869 -8.52 -27.96 -37.00
C GLY A 869 -9.44 -28.15 -35.79
N THR A 870 -8.94 -27.97 -34.56
CA THR A 870 -9.75 -28.11 -33.35
C THR A 870 -10.82 -27.03 -33.26
N ARG A 871 -12.04 -27.41 -32.90
CA ARG A 871 -13.19 -26.50 -32.77
C ARG A 871 -13.56 -26.26 -31.31
N VAL A 872 -13.73 -25.00 -30.95
CA VAL A 872 -14.13 -24.57 -29.60
C VAL A 872 -15.41 -23.75 -29.66
N SER A 873 -16.38 -24.05 -28.80
CA SER A 873 -17.65 -23.32 -28.73
C SER A 873 -18.24 -23.35 -27.32
N LEU A 874 -19.30 -22.58 -27.07
CA LEU A 874 -20.03 -22.59 -25.81
C LEU A 874 -21.42 -23.21 -25.99
N GLU A 875 -21.80 -24.08 -25.07
CA GLU A 875 -23.11 -24.72 -25.06
C GLU A 875 -23.80 -24.58 -23.70
N ALA A 876 -25.10 -24.35 -23.71
CA ALA A 876 -25.98 -24.28 -22.55
C ALA A 876 -26.89 -25.51 -22.49
N SER A 877 -27.06 -26.12 -21.31
CA SER A 877 -27.78 -27.39 -21.16
C SER A 877 -29.30 -27.30 -21.24
N LEU A 878 -29.89 -26.11 -21.00
CA LEU A 878 -31.35 -25.91 -21.01
C LEU A 878 -31.80 -25.03 -22.19
N SER A 879 -31.85 -23.71 -22.00
CA SER A 879 -32.27 -22.73 -23.00
C SER A 879 -31.47 -21.45 -22.84
N SER A 880 -30.89 -20.97 -23.93
CA SER A 880 -30.14 -19.70 -24.00
C SER A 880 -31.03 -18.46 -24.16
N ARG A 881 -32.36 -18.64 -24.13
CA ARG A 881 -33.33 -17.55 -24.32
C ARG A 881 -33.25 -16.55 -23.17
N GLY A 882 -32.94 -15.30 -23.51
CA GLY A 882 -32.83 -14.19 -22.56
C GLY A 882 -31.40 -13.81 -22.16
N LEU A 883 -30.36 -14.47 -22.71
CA LEU A 883 -28.98 -13.99 -22.51
C LEU A 883 -28.83 -12.53 -22.95
N SER A 884 -28.17 -11.76 -22.09
CA SER A 884 -27.90 -10.33 -22.30
C SER A 884 -26.98 -10.14 -23.50
N SER A 885 -27.25 -9.10 -24.30
CA SER A 885 -26.42 -8.64 -25.41
C SER A 885 -24.95 -8.40 -25.01
N GLU A 886 -24.71 -8.03 -23.76
CA GLU A 886 -23.37 -7.80 -23.19
C GLU A 886 -22.60 -9.07 -22.82
N SER A 887 -23.20 -10.26 -23.01
CA SER A 887 -22.50 -11.53 -22.80
C SER A 887 -21.35 -11.66 -23.79
N SER A 888 -20.19 -12.12 -23.34
CA SER A 888 -18.96 -12.17 -24.15
C SER A 888 -18.27 -13.53 -24.13
N PHE A 889 -17.58 -13.83 -25.24
CA PHE A 889 -16.71 -14.99 -25.41
C PHE A 889 -15.44 -14.58 -26.16
N ASN A 890 -14.30 -14.86 -25.55
CA ASN A 890 -12.99 -14.42 -26.00
C ASN A 890 -12.05 -15.61 -26.06
N GLY A 891 -11.17 -15.61 -27.05
CA GLY A 891 -10.09 -16.58 -27.19
C GLY A 891 -8.86 -15.93 -27.79
N HIS A 892 -7.68 -16.19 -27.25
CA HIS A 892 -6.44 -15.73 -27.87
C HIS A 892 -5.29 -16.71 -27.64
N MET A 893 -4.36 -16.72 -28.59
CA MET A 893 -3.17 -17.56 -28.51
C MET A 893 -2.14 -16.94 -27.55
N LEU A 894 -1.59 -17.79 -26.68
CA LEU A 894 -0.49 -17.49 -25.78
C LEU A 894 0.86 -17.85 -26.40
N PHE A 895 0.96 -19.02 -27.04
CA PHE A 895 2.17 -19.51 -27.70
C PHE A 895 1.82 -20.32 -28.96
N THR A 896 2.56 -20.13 -30.05
CA THR A 896 2.51 -21.02 -31.23
C THR A 896 3.24 -22.34 -30.92
N ALA A 897 2.83 -23.42 -31.59
CA ALA A 897 3.47 -24.73 -31.45
C ALA A 897 4.88 -24.83 -32.06
#